data_AF-A0A8H5VXI2-F1
#
_entry.id   AF-A0A8H5VXI2-F1
#
_cell.length_a   1.000
_cell.length_b   1.000
_cell.length_c   1.000
_cell.angle_alpha   90.00
_cell.angle_beta   90.00
_cell.angle_gamma   90.00
#
_symmetry.space_group_name_H-M   'P 1'
#
loop_
_entity.id
_entity.type
_entity.pdbx_description
1 polymer ?
#
loop_
_entity_poly.entity_id
_entity_poly.type
_entity_poly.pdbx_seq_one_letter_code
_entity_poly.pdbx_strand_id
1 'polypeptide(L)'
;MAVAVKVSGMKISVGTLLMYYLSKPRVGWWIVLLSTCFYERFNDTATDVLFQECVTGILALPGAIMFLGVPGSGETPDGCAPYDSFDTWREGSRGDPILSMYGGSRSLIACGVILLLIGIFMLWKRRFLKRHFGLLTMIPCMAASVSAWLLWTGIFTAIANPSPDGIFSLVPRITSSTNMSRASSSTASNDDTLELEAAGYVQAMPRRFSLWSLGALSFTLTCTWLGTGSSIGISLTEASSAGTLWSLPIAGVMTTIVSLGMAELASAYPVAGAQYYWSFMVARDDYKPFASYLNGWMSVIGWWLASSSVSNFVSSMILDIVGAWHPDWDQKRWHQYLIYVSLIWIATAANIFTAQWIPLFNKMVFILSVLTLSATTITLFVVTKDHASAEFIFTDTTNRTGWSSDGFAFMLAVGNAVYAFLGSDCGAHLCEEIPNPAKDVPKVMIYPLLMGLLTAFPFATSLMYAISDLPAVLNTTTGLPLFEIYYQGTGSRSAASVLMSLFAFCFFANLVANATTSSRTLWAVSRDGALPYSQFWGRVHSRFQVPVNALLLSAVFITLYGLIFLGSSTAFSAMVSAAIIFLQTSCVIPQAVLLYRGRDRVLPIRYFSLGKYGAAINGISVAWVVFLDILYCFPTTMPVTPENMSYVSVVFTGLVAFVIALWFTTKKGSFTGPQINLDLLNARRMAAVQTLEGTRPTTEYHALRSSDIVKED
;
A
#
# COMPACT_ATOMS: atom_id res chain seq x y z
N MET A 1 -34.18 27.95 22.89
CA MET A 1 -35.27 26.96 23.04
C MET A 1 -34.60 25.63 23.36
N ALA A 2 -34.62 25.19 24.62
CA ALA A 2 -34.01 23.93 25.03
C ALA A 2 -35.08 22.82 24.96
N VAL A 3 -34.79 21.72 24.25
CA VAL A 3 -35.61 20.51 24.27
C VAL A 3 -34.95 19.53 25.23
N ALA A 4 -35.62 19.23 26.34
CA ALA A 4 -35.22 18.16 27.24
C ALA A 4 -35.90 16.86 26.79
N VAL A 5 -35.13 15.85 26.40
CA VAL A 5 -35.64 14.49 26.17
C VAL A 5 -35.28 13.64 27.37
N LYS A 6 -36.30 13.12 28.06
CA LYS A 6 -36.15 12.21 29.20
C LYS A 6 -36.26 10.78 28.69
N VAL A 7 -35.14 10.09 28.55
CA VAL A 7 -35.11 8.62 28.38
C VAL A 7 -34.56 8.02 29.67
N SER A 8 -35.17 6.93 30.11
CA SER A 8 -34.97 6.21 31.39
C SER A 8 -33.59 6.40 32.04
N GLY A 9 -33.55 7.18 33.13
CA GLY A 9 -32.49 7.17 34.13
C GLY A 9 -31.42 8.27 34.05
N MET A 10 -31.18 8.91 32.91
CA MET A 10 -30.15 9.97 32.78
C MET A 10 -30.76 11.34 32.45
N LYS A 11 -30.40 12.37 33.23
CA LYS A 11 -30.66 13.78 32.86
C LYS A 11 -29.49 14.30 32.01
N ILE A 12 -29.68 14.36 30.69
CA ILE A 12 -28.74 15.02 29.79
C ILE A 12 -29.17 16.48 29.61
N SER A 13 -28.32 17.42 29.98
CA SER A 13 -28.49 18.85 29.65
C SER A 13 -27.58 19.21 28.49
N VAL A 14 -28.14 19.37 27.29
CA VAL A 14 -27.40 19.86 26.12
C VAL A 14 -27.22 21.37 26.28
N GLY A 15 -25.97 21.81 26.47
CA GLY A 15 -25.60 23.22 26.57
C GLY A 15 -25.75 23.98 25.24
N THR A 16 -26.00 25.28 25.34
CA THR A 16 -26.34 26.21 24.25
C THR A 16 -25.34 26.20 23.09
N LEU A 17 -25.83 25.97 21.87
CA LEU A 17 -25.10 26.14 20.62
C LEU A 17 -24.87 27.65 20.36
N LEU A 18 -23.63 28.14 20.52
CA LEU A 18 -23.27 29.52 20.21
C LEU A 18 -22.72 29.59 18.77
N MET A 19 -23.57 29.96 17.80
CA MET A 19 -23.11 30.36 16.47
C MET A 19 -22.79 31.86 16.48
N TYR A 20 -21.54 32.23 16.21
CA TYR A 20 -21.18 33.63 15.91
C TYR A 20 -21.29 33.89 14.40
N TYR A 21 -22.04 34.92 14.02
CA TYR A 21 -22.14 35.41 12.65
C TYR A 21 -21.34 36.71 12.52
N LEU A 22 -20.21 36.70 11.79
CA LEU A 22 -19.49 37.91 11.42
C LEU A 22 -19.77 38.22 9.94
N SER A 23 -20.56 39.26 9.70
CA SER A 23 -20.92 39.72 8.36
C SER A 23 -19.87 40.68 7.79
N LYS A 24 -19.17 40.27 6.72
CA LYS A 24 -19.00 41.04 5.46
C LYS A 24 -18.38 40.15 4.37
N PRO A 25 -18.66 40.40 3.07
CA PRO A 25 -18.87 39.33 2.11
C PRO A 25 -17.65 39.11 1.21
N ARG A 26 -17.14 37.87 1.21
CA ARG A 26 -16.58 37.11 0.08
C ARG A 26 -15.78 35.97 0.70
N VAL A 27 -16.07 34.74 0.24
CA VAL A 27 -15.58 33.46 0.77
C VAL A 27 -16.38 32.97 1.99
N GLY A 28 -17.30 32.04 1.76
CA GLY A 28 -18.09 31.38 2.81
C GLY A 28 -17.25 30.34 3.56
N TRP A 29 -17.16 30.47 4.88
CA TRP A 29 -16.53 29.52 5.79
C TRP A 29 -17.52 29.15 6.90
N TRP A 30 -17.60 27.87 7.24
CA TRP A 30 -18.41 27.37 8.35
C TRP A 30 -17.50 26.91 9.49
N ILE A 31 -17.81 27.31 10.73
CA ILE A 31 -17.13 26.88 11.96
C ILE A 31 -18.15 26.08 12.77
N VAL A 32 -17.83 24.83 13.11
CA VAL A 32 -18.66 23.99 14.00
C VAL A 32 -17.83 23.61 15.21
N LEU A 33 -18.25 24.07 16.39
CA LEU A 33 -17.70 23.65 17.68
C LEU A 33 -18.72 22.71 18.35
N LEU A 34 -18.31 21.48 18.64
CA LEU A 34 -19.09 20.54 19.44
C LEU A 34 -18.46 20.44 20.82
N SER A 35 -19.22 20.81 21.85
CA SER A 35 -18.89 20.54 23.25
C SER A 35 -19.97 19.61 23.82
N THR A 36 -19.55 18.54 24.48
CA THR A 36 -20.43 17.64 25.24
C THR A 36 -19.90 17.53 26.67
N CYS A 37 -20.70 17.97 27.65
CA CYS A 37 -20.43 17.73 29.06
C CYS A 37 -21.20 16.51 29.54
N PHE A 38 -20.53 15.58 30.23
CA PHE A 38 -21.17 14.48 30.93
C PHE A 38 -21.34 14.83 32.41
N TYR A 39 -22.50 14.53 32.99
CA TYR A 39 -22.81 14.75 34.39
C TYR A 39 -23.41 13.46 34.96
N GLU A 40 -22.76 12.86 35.95
CA GLU A 40 -23.27 11.67 36.65
C GLU A 40 -23.21 11.92 38.16
N ARG A 41 -24.33 11.70 38.86
CA ARG A 41 -24.47 11.99 40.29
C ARG A 41 -24.23 10.69 41.06
N PHE A 42 -23.11 10.57 41.75
CA PHE A 42 -22.91 9.47 42.70
C PHE A 42 -23.72 9.73 43.97
N ASN A 43 -24.48 8.72 44.40
CA ASN A 43 -25.26 8.80 45.62
C ASN A 43 -24.33 8.70 46.84
N ASP A 44 -24.60 9.58 47.79
CA ASP A 44 -24.06 9.68 49.16
C ASP A 44 -22.59 10.09 49.35
N THR A 45 -22.46 11.21 50.08
CA THR A 45 -21.25 11.86 50.64
C THR A 45 -20.33 12.63 49.67
N ALA A 46 -20.67 13.92 49.50
CA ALA A 46 -19.77 15.08 49.40
C ALA A 46 -18.51 15.00 48.50
N THR A 47 -18.62 14.49 47.27
CA THR A 47 -17.67 14.84 46.20
C THR A 47 -18.38 14.86 44.84
N ASP A 48 -18.83 16.04 44.41
CA ASP A 48 -19.20 16.29 43.01
C ASP A 48 -17.90 16.46 42.21
N VAL A 49 -17.47 15.44 41.48
CA VAL A 49 -16.31 15.56 40.57
C VAL A 49 -16.81 16.05 39.21
N LEU A 50 -16.58 17.33 38.94
CA LEU A 50 -16.75 17.93 37.63
C LEU A 50 -15.60 17.45 36.74
N PHE A 51 -15.85 16.49 35.86
CA PHE A 51 -14.89 16.11 34.83
C PHE A 51 -14.91 17.18 33.72
N GLN A 52 -14.15 18.25 33.93
CA GLN A 52 -13.88 19.25 32.91
C GLN A 52 -12.63 18.82 32.13
N GLU A 53 -12.79 17.86 31.22
CA GLU A 53 -11.74 17.62 30.23
C GLU A 53 -11.71 18.82 29.28
N CYS A 54 -10.66 19.63 29.38
CA CYS A 54 -10.33 20.63 28.37
C CYS A 54 -10.14 19.92 27.03
N VAL A 55 -11.16 20.01 26.19
CA VAL A 55 -11.09 19.63 24.77
C VAL A 55 -9.97 20.46 24.12
N THR A 56 -8.81 19.84 23.87
CA THR A 56 -7.90 20.31 22.83
C THR A 56 -8.58 20.09 21.49
N GLY A 57 -9.31 21.10 21.01
CA GLY A 57 -9.84 21.12 19.66
C GLY A 57 -8.69 21.00 18.65
N ILE A 58 -8.71 19.96 17.83
CA ILE A 58 -7.77 19.82 16.72
C ILE A 58 -8.28 20.69 15.56
N LEU A 59 -7.60 21.81 15.34
CA LEU A 59 -7.77 22.64 14.15
C LEU A 59 -6.94 22.00 13.02
N ALA A 60 -7.56 21.23 12.13
CA ALA A 60 -6.90 20.74 10.93
C ALA A 60 -7.08 21.76 9.79
N LEU A 61 -6.14 22.70 9.66
CA LEU A 61 -5.90 23.43 8.41
C LEU A 61 -4.58 22.93 7.79
N PRO A 62 -4.46 22.91 6.45
CA PRO A 62 -3.22 22.50 5.80
C PRO A 62 -2.13 23.54 6.07
N GLY A 63 -1.19 23.25 6.98
CA GLY A 63 0.10 23.93 7.04
C GLY A 63 0.53 24.61 8.36
N ALA A 64 -0.27 24.61 9.44
CA ALA A 64 0.14 25.22 10.70
C ALA A 64 -0.71 24.76 11.90
N ILE A 65 -0.09 24.52 13.07
CA ILE A 65 -0.79 24.37 14.36
C ILE A 65 -0.68 25.68 15.13
N MET A 66 -1.80 26.18 15.66
CA MET A 66 -1.86 27.32 16.56
C MET A 66 -2.35 26.84 17.94
N PHE A 67 -1.59 27.11 19.00
CA PHE A 67 -2.06 26.88 20.38
C PHE A 67 -2.69 28.19 20.90
N LEU A 68 -3.99 28.16 21.22
CA LEU A 68 -4.64 29.23 21.96
C LEU A 68 -4.68 28.83 23.43
N GLY A 69 -3.78 29.41 24.23
CA GLY A 69 -3.91 29.42 25.68
C GLY A 69 -4.83 30.57 26.08
N VAL A 70 -6.01 30.26 26.60
CA VAL A 70 -6.83 31.25 27.31
C VAL A 70 -6.41 31.17 28.78
N PRO A 71 -5.82 32.22 29.38
CA PRO A 71 -5.59 32.22 30.81
C PRO A 71 -6.96 32.29 31.50
N GLY A 72 -7.32 31.23 32.22
CA GLY A 72 -8.49 31.24 33.08
C GLY A 72 -8.26 32.20 34.23
N SER A 73 -8.97 33.33 34.25
CA SER A 73 -9.12 34.14 35.45
C SER A 73 -10.10 33.44 36.38
N GLY A 74 -9.58 32.65 37.31
CA GLY A 74 -10.34 32.13 38.44
C GLY A 74 -9.60 32.51 39.72
N GLU A 75 -10.26 33.27 40.60
CA GLU A 75 -9.76 33.53 41.95
C GLU A 75 -9.62 32.21 42.70
N THR A 76 -8.40 31.91 43.17
CA THR A 76 -8.15 30.82 44.11
C THR A 76 -8.70 31.21 45.49
N PRO A 77 -9.50 30.36 46.15
CA PRO A 77 -9.88 30.59 47.54
C PRO A 77 -8.63 30.60 48.45
N ASP A 78 -8.63 31.49 49.43
CA ASP A 78 -7.52 31.75 50.34
C ASP A 78 -6.96 30.47 50.99
N GLY A 79 -5.64 30.24 50.84
CA GLY A 79 -4.91 29.25 51.65
C GLY A 79 -3.87 28.37 50.96
N CYS A 80 -3.71 28.42 49.64
CA CYS A 80 -2.73 27.58 48.94
C CYS A 80 -1.53 28.38 48.41
N ALA A 81 -0.32 28.00 48.82
CA ALA A 81 0.93 28.61 48.38
C ALA A 81 1.25 28.27 46.92
N PRO A 82 1.79 29.20 46.12
CA PRO A 82 2.20 28.92 44.75
C PRO A 82 3.53 28.14 44.75
N TYR A 83 3.56 27.03 44.01
CA TYR A 83 4.81 26.36 43.66
C TYR A 83 5.38 27.01 42.39
N ASP A 84 6.50 27.70 42.55
CA ASP A 84 7.37 28.18 41.47
C ASP A 84 8.05 27.00 40.76
N SER A 85 8.00 26.98 39.43
CA SER A 85 9.04 26.33 38.65
C SER A 85 9.18 26.94 37.26
N PHE A 86 10.39 27.46 37.00
CA PHE A 86 11.02 27.87 35.74
C PHE A 86 10.81 29.30 35.21
N ASP A 87 11.55 30.22 35.83
CA ASP A 87 12.16 31.38 35.17
C ASP A 87 13.42 30.98 34.40
N THR A 88 13.53 31.41 33.13
CA THR A 88 14.67 32.16 32.55
C THR A 88 14.61 32.12 31.02
N TRP A 89 13.98 33.10 30.36
CA TRP A 89 14.46 33.69 29.10
C TRP A 89 13.97 35.14 28.96
N ARG A 90 14.93 36.04 28.71
CA ARG A 90 14.85 37.50 28.75
C ARG A 90 13.76 38.13 27.88
N GLU A 91 13.13 39.16 28.45
CA GLU A 91 12.33 40.17 27.78
C GLU A 91 13.10 40.89 26.66
N GLY A 92 12.51 40.89 25.46
CA GLY A 92 12.77 41.86 24.41
C GLY A 92 11.57 42.80 24.32
N SER A 93 11.79 44.06 24.65
CA SER A 93 10.80 45.14 24.69
C SER A 93 10.20 45.46 23.31
N ARG A 94 8.92 45.12 23.10
CA ARG A 94 7.85 45.88 22.41
C ARG A 94 6.65 44.93 22.23
N GLY A 95 5.48 45.39 22.66
CA GLY A 95 4.27 44.58 22.75
C GLY A 95 3.68 44.17 21.41
N ASP A 96 4.13 43.04 20.88
CA ASP A 96 3.45 42.20 19.89
C ASP A 96 3.63 40.72 20.30
N PRO A 97 2.59 39.87 20.28
CA PRO A 97 2.74 38.45 20.58
C PRO A 97 3.58 37.77 19.48
N ILE A 98 4.83 37.42 19.79
CA ILE A 98 5.70 36.67 18.89
C ILE A 98 5.24 35.19 18.90
N LEU A 99 4.57 34.81 17.82
CA LEU A 99 4.25 33.42 17.49
C LEU A 99 5.55 32.71 17.06
N SER A 100 6.17 31.90 17.92
CA SER A 100 7.33 31.08 17.54
C SER A 100 6.87 29.71 17.01
N MET A 101 6.99 29.52 15.70
CA MET A 101 6.83 28.21 15.06
C MET A 101 8.17 27.47 15.05
N TYR A 102 8.27 26.38 15.80
CA TYR A 102 9.33 25.38 15.58
C TYR A 102 8.75 24.17 14.85
N GLY A 103 8.90 24.15 13.52
CA GLY A 103 8.52 23.03 12.66
C GLY A 103 9.75 22.31 12.12
N GLY A 104 9.86 21.01 12.42
CA GLY A 104 10.89 20.15 11.84
C GLY A 104 10.38 18.70 11.71
N SER A 105 10.76 18.01 10.63
CA SER A 105 10.35 16.62 10.36
C SER A 105 10.67 15.64 11.50
N ARG A 106 11.70 15.94 12.30
CA ARG A 106 12.12 15.12 13.44
C ARG A 106 11.17 15.20 14.65
N SER A 107 10.51 16.33 14.89
CA SER A 107 9.56 16.47 16.01
C SER A 107 8.22 15.79 15.72
N LEU A 108 7.79 15.76 14.46
CA LEU A 108 6.61 15.01 14.03
C LEU A 108 6.82 13.49 14.09
N ILE A 109 8.01 13.00 13.72
CA ILE A 109 8.38 11.58 13.88
C ILE A 109 8.45 11.20 15.37
N ALA A 110 9.04 12.06 16.21
CA ALA A 110 9.07 11.83 17.66
C ALA A 110 7.66 11.79 18.26
N CYS A 111 6.76 12.70 17.88
CA CYS A 111 5.36 12.67 18.32
C CYS A 111 4.61 11.41 17.83
N GLY A 112 4.82 10.98 16.59
CA GLY A 112 4.21 9.75 16.06
C GLY A 112 4.69 8.50 16.81
N VAL A 113 5.99 8.42 17.12
CA VAL A 113 6.57 7.34 17.92
C VAL A 113 6.07 7.38 19.36
N ILE A 114 5.96 8.57 19.97
CA ILE A 114 5.43 8.75 21.34
C ILE A 114 3.96 8.32 21.41
N LEU A 115 3.12 8.70 20.45
CA LEU A 115 1.72 8.30 20.39
C LEU A 115 1.55 6.78 20.13
N LEU A 116 2.42 6.20 19.29
CA LEU A 116 2.46 4.75 19.07
C LEU A 116 2.89 3.99 20.33
N LEU A 117 3.90 4.49 21.06
CA LEU A 117 4.35 3.93 22.33
C LEU A 117 3.31 4.10 23.44
N ILE A 118 2.56 5.21 23.47
CA ILE A 118 1.42 5.40 24.38
C ILE A 118 0.30 4.40 24.04
N GLY A 119 0.02 4.18 22.75
CA GLY A 119 -0.93 3.15 22.30
C GLY A 119 -0.52 1.74 22.71
N ILE A 120 0.76 1.39 22.53
CA ILE A 120 1.34 0.10 22.95
C ILE A 120 1.33 -0.03 24.48
N PHE A 121 1.63 1.05 25.22
CA PHE A 121 1.60 1.08 26.69
C PHE A 121 0.17 0.92 27.23
N MET A 122 -0.82 1.55 26.59
CA MET A 122 -2.24 1.36 26.90
C MET A 122 -2.70 -0.09 26.61
N LEU A 123 -2.22 -0.70 25.52
CA LEU A 123 -2.45 -2.11 25.21
C LEU A 123 -1.75 -3.06 26.19
N TRP A 124 -0.58 -2.69 26.72
CA TRP A 124 0.17 -3.48 27.71
C TRP A 124 -0.48 -3.40 29.11
N LYS A 125 -0.97 -2.22 29.51
CA LYS A 125 -1.72 -2.01 30.76
C LYS A 125 -3.11 -2.68 30.75
N ARG A 126 -3.60 -3.12 29.58
CA ARG A 126 -4.82 -3.93 29.39
C ARG A 126 -4.79 -5.28 30.12
N ARG A 127 -3.62 -5.79 30.51
CA ARG A 127 -3.51 -6.94 31.42
C ARG A 127 -4.00 -6.64 32.85
N PHE A 128 -4.07 -5.38 33.27
CA PHE A 128 -4.44 -4.96 34.63
C PHE A 128 -5.92 -4.57 34.77
N LEU A 129 -6.58 -4.13 33.70
CA LEU A 129 -7.97 -3.60 33.73
C LEU A 129 -9.04 -4.59 33.23
N LYS A 130 -8.79 -5.89 33.38
CA LYS A 130 -9.54 -6.97 32.73
C LYS A 130 -10.91 -7.31 33.36
N ARG A 131 -11.58 -6.41 34.09
CA ARG A 131 -12.82 -6.80 34.80
C ARG A 131 -14.10 -5.98 34.67
N HIS A 132 -14.12 -4.75 34.12
CA HIS A 132 -15.40 -3.98 34.16
C HIS A 132 -15.82 -3.16 32.95
N PHE A 133 -15.01 -2.96 31.90
CA PHE A 133 -15.40 -2.06 30.79
C PHE A 133 -15.23 -2.70 29.41
N GLY A 134 -16.24 -3.46 28.99
CA GLY A 134 -16.48 -3.76 27.56
C GLY A 134 -17.06 -2.54 26.85
N LEU A 135 -16.83 -2.42 25.54
CA LEU A 135 -17.27 -1.34 24.63
C LEU A 135 -16.52 0.00 24.72
N LEU A 136 -16.28 0.57 25.91
CA LEU A 136 -15.66 1.90 26.06
C LEU A 136 -14.15 1.96 25.69
N THR A 137 -13.46 0.83 25.62
CA THR A 137 -12.02 0.77 25.25
C THR A 137 -11.76 0.77 23.74
N MET A 138 -12.78 0.61 22.89
CA MET A 138 -12.61 0.60 21.42
C MET A 138 -12.60 2.01 20.81
N ILE A 139 -13.33 2.95 21.42
CA ILE A 139 -13.41 4.34 20.96
C ILE A 139 -12.03 5.04 20.96
N PRO A 140 -11.17 4.89 22.01
CA PRO A 140 -9.81 5.44 21.98
C PRO A 140 -8.90 4.79 20.93
N CYS A 141 -9.10 3.50 20.62
CA CYS A 141 -8.31 2.80 19.60
C CYS A 141 -8.70 3.25 18.19
N MET A 142 -10.00 3.45 17.92
CA MET A 142 -10.48 4.01 16.65
C MET A 142 -10.06 5.48 16.50
N ALA A 143 -10.18 6.28 17.56
CA ALA A 143 -9.73 7.68 17.55
C ALA A 143 -8.20 7.77 17.34
N ALA A 144 -7.40 6.97 18.04
CA ALA A 144 -5.95 6.91 17.84
C ALA A 144 -5.56 6.47 16.41
N SER A 145 -6.32 5.53 15.82
CA SER A 145 -6.10 5.07 14.45
C SER A 145 -6.47 6.14 13.42
N VAL A 146 -7.62 6.81 13.59
CA VAL A 146 -8.07 7.91 12.73
C VAL A 146 -7.16 9.13 12.86
N SER A 147 -6.68 9.46 14.06
CA SER A 147 -5.72 10.54 14.30
C SER A 147 -4.34 10.21 13.73
N ALA A 148 -3.82 9.00 13.93
CA ALA A 148 -2.59 8.53 13.30
C ALA A 148 -2.71 8.56 11.76
N TRP A 149 -3.90 8.28 11.24
CA TRP A 149 -4.22 8.28 9.82
C TRP A 149 -4.33 9.69 9.21
N LEU A 150 -4.98 10.64 9.89
CA LEU A 150 -5.01 12.05 9.47
C LEU A 150 -3.62 12.68 9.52
N LEU A 151 -2.84 12.35 10.56
CA LEU A 151 -1.44 12.76 10.65
C LEU A 151 -0.61 12.14 9.53
N TRP A 152 -0.79 10.85 9.21
CA TRP A 152 0.00 10.17 8.18
C TRP A 152 -0.37 10.59 6.75
N THR A 153 -1.65 10.79 6.45
CA THR A 153 -2.09 11.34 5.15
C THR A 153 -1.64 12.79 4.97
N GLY A 154 -1.64 13.59 6.05
CA GLY A 154 -1.03 14.92 6.10
C GLY A 154 0.50 14.89 5.90
N ILE A 155 1.19 13.93 6.53
CA ILE A 155 2.63 13.72 6.38
C ILE A 155 2.98 13.25 4.97
N PHE A 156 2.22 12.33 4.39
CA PHE A 156 2.47 11.83 3.03
C PHE A 156 2.20 12.90 1.99
N THR A 157 1.14 13.71 2.15
CA THR A 157 0.90 14.87 1.28
C THR A 157 1.98 15.94 1.43
N ALA A 158 2.52 16.15 2.64
CA ALA A 158 3.65 17.05 2.88
C ALA A 158 4.99 16.51 2.33
N ILE A 159 5.27 15.21 2.47
CA ILE A 159 6.47 14.54 1.92
C ILE A 159 6.41 14.45 0.39
N ALA A 160 5.21 14.25 -0.18
CA ALA A 160 5.00 14.18 -1.62
C ALA A 160 5.04 15.55 -2.30
N ASN A 161 5.07 16.65 -1.54
CA ASN A 161 5.08 18.01 -2.03
C ASN A 161 6.02 18.91 -1.19
N PRO A 162 7.34 18.64 -1.18
CA PRO A 162 8.28 19.48 -0.44
C PRO A 162 8.34 20.85 -1.11
N SER A 163 7.82 21.89 -0.47
CA SER A 163 8.07 23.27 -0.89
C SER A 163 9.58 23.57 -0.82
N PRO A 164 10.19 24.21 -1.82
CA PRO A 164 11.65 24.40 -1.87
C PRO A 164 12.22 25.25 -0.73
N ASP A 165 11.40 26.13 -0.13
CA ASP A 165 11.88 27.11 0.85
C ASP A 165 11.14 26.90 2.18
N GLY A 166 11.84 26.36 3.18
CA GLY A 166 11.31 26.06 4.52
C GLY A 166 11.03 27.27 5.41
N ILE A 167 10.58 28.41 4.86
CA ILE A 167 10.23 29.62 5.63
C ILE A 167 9.01 30.30 4.99
N PHE A 168 7.88 30.31 5.69
CA PHE A 168 6.70 31.09 5.30
C PHE A 168 6.93 32.57 5.70
N SER A 169 7.49 33.38 4.81
CA SER A 169 7.57 34.84 5.00
C SER A 169 6.39 35.54 4.31
N LEU A 170 5.51 36.16 5.09
CA LEU A 170 4.44 37.06 4.64
C LEU A 170 5.03 38.42 4.21
N VAL A 171 5.56 38.49 2.98
CA VAL A 171 5.81 39.77 2.29
C VAL A 171 5.36 39.60 0.83
N PRO A 172 4.61 40.54 0.23
CA PRO A 172 4.20 40.42 -1.16
C PRO A 172 5.43 40.56 -2.07
N ARG A 173 5.82 39.47 -2.72
CA ARG A 173 6.95 39.47 -3.67
C ARG A 173 6.47 40.01 -5.02
N ILE A 174 6.83 41.26 -5.31
CA ILE A 174 6.76 41.82 -6.67
C ILE A 174 7.84 41.09 -7.52
N THR A 175 7.35 40.26 -8.45
CA THR A 175 7.98 39.74 -9.69
C THR A 175 9.51 39.62 -9.77
N SER A 176 10.04 38.37 -9.69
CA SER A 176 11.21 37.88 -10.48
C SER A 176 11.54 36.37 -10.32
N SER A 177 10.59 35.48 -9.95
CA SER A 177 10.90 34.07 -9.63
C SER A 177 10.77 33.05 -10.77
N THR A 178 10.59 33.46 -12.03
CA THR A 178 10.25 32.51 -13.12
C THR A 178 11.42 31.67 -13.64
N ASN A 179 12.66 31.90 -13.20
CA ASN A 179 13.85 31.23 -13.77
C ASN A 179 14.53 30.17 -12.88
N MET A 180 14.26 30.10 -11.57
CA MET A 180 14.98 29.18 -10.66
C MET A 180 14.34 27.79 -10.50
N SER A 181 13.01 27.69 -10.54
CA SER A 181 12.30 26.39 -10.47
C SER A 181 12.40 25.59 -11.79
N ARG A 182 12.53 26.30 -12.92
CA ARG A 182 12.72 25.71 -14.23
C ARG A 182 14.14 25.17 -14.43
N ALA A 183 15.14 25.80 -13.80
CA ALA A 183 16.53 25.37 -13.85
C ALA A 183 16.78 24.09 -13.01
N SER A 184 16.25 24.00 -11.78
CA SER A 184 16.42 22.79 -10.94
C SER A 184 15.71 21.55 -11.50
N SER A 185 14.50 21.72 -12.06
CA SER A 185 13.77 20.64 -12.75
C SER A 185 14.40 20.25 -14.09
N SER A 186 15.00 21.19 -14.83
CA SER A 186 15.73 20.87 -16.07
C SER A 186 17.05 20.15 -15.81
N THR A 187 17.78 20.49 -14.74
CA THR A 187 19.04 19.82 -14.39
C THR A 187 18.80 18.39 -13.91
N ALA A 188 17.84 18.17 -13.01
CA ALA A 188 17.48 16.82 -12.56
C ALA A 188 16.95 15.94 -13.71
N SER A 189 16.15 16.52 -14.61
CA SER A 189 15.70 15.83 -15.83
C SER A 189 16.85 15.43 -16.77
N ASN A 190 17.94 16.19 -16.79
CA ASN A 190 19.10 15.90 -17.62
C ASN A 190 19.96 14.79 -16.98
N ASP A 191 20.17 14.85 -15.67
CA ASP A 191 20.94 13.85 -14.92
C ASP A 191 20.28 12.47 -14.97
N ASP A 192 18.95 12.39 -14.77
CA ASP A 192 18.20 11.13 -14.88
C ASP A 192 18.30 10.51 -16.29
N THR A 193 18.35 11.34 -17.34
CA THR A 193 18.52 10.87 -18.72
C THR A 193 19.93 10.35 -18.96
N LEU A 194 20.94 11.05 -18.44
CA LEU A 194 22.34 10.64 -18.54
C LEU A 194 22.63 9.34 -17.76
N GLU A 195 21.97 9.12 -16.60
CA GLU A 195 22.05 7.86 -15.87
C GLU A 195 21.42 6.70 -16.65
N LEU A 196 20.27 6.94 -17.30
CA LEU A 196 19.61 5.95 -18.14
C LEU A 196 20.45 5.60 -19.38
N GLU A 197 21.07 6.59 -20.01
CA GLU A 197 22.00 6.41 -21.13
C GLU A 197 23.22 5.59 -20.71
N ALA A 198 23.76 5.84 -19.51
CA ALA A 198 24.85 5.05 -18.96
C ALA A 198 24.43 3.59 -18.68
N ALA A 199 23.17 3.35 -18.35
CA ALA A 199 22.59 2.01 -18.25
C ALA A 199 22.36 1.32 -19.61
N GLY A 200 22.65 2.01 -20.72
CA GLY A 200 22.51 1.50 -22.09
C GLY A 200 21.18 1.84 -22.77
N TYR A 201 20.38 2.74 -22.19
CA TYR A 201 19.02 3.01 -22.64
C TYR A 201 18.78 4.47 -22.97
N VAL A 202 17.95 4.70 -23.98
CA VAL A 202 17.40 6.03 -24.27
C VAL A 202 16.01 6.13 -23.66
N GLN A 203 15.67 7.30 -23.16
CA GLN A 203 14.34 7.56 -22.62
C GLN A 203 13.27 7.36 -23.70
N ALA A 204 12.49 6.28 -23.58
CA ALA A 204 11.49 5.89 -24.57
C ALA A 204 10.08 6.46 -24.29
N MET A 205 9.82 6.83 -23.03
CA MET A 205 8.53 7.37 -22.59
C MET A 205 8.73 8.67 -21.80
N PRO A 206 7.77 9.61 -21.87
CA PRO A 206 7.84 10.85 -21.11
C PRO A 206 7.70 10.59 -19.60
N ARG A 207 8.44 11.36 -18.78
CA ARG A 207 8.31 11.34 -17.31
C ARG A 207 6.97 11.95 -16.87
N ARG A 208 5.91 11.13 -16.89
CA ARG A 208 4.51 11.54 -16.63
C ARG A 208 4.13 11.47 -15.16
N PHE A 209 4.85 10.69 -14.36
CA PHE A 209 4.49 10.45 -12.97
C PHE A 209 5.26 11.39 -12.04
N SER A 210 4.57 11.89 -11.03
CA SER A 210 5.18 12.42 -9.81
C SER A 210 5.20 11.35 -8.72
N LEU A 211 5.96 11.57 -7.65
CA LEU A 211 5.97 10.72 -6.47
C LEU A 211 4.55 10.44 -5.95
N TRP A 212 3.68 11.45 -5.92
CA TRP A 212 2.27 11.31 -5.53
C TRP A 212 1.47 10.43 -6.49
N SER A 213 1.57 10.62 -7.81
CA SER A 213 0.78 9.81 -8.76
C SER A 213 1.26 8.37 -8.87
N LEU A 214 2.58 8.14 -8.78
CA LEU A 214 3.12 6.77 -8.81
C LEU A 214 2.90 6.06 -7.48
N GLY A 215 3.00 6.77 -6.35
CA GLY A 215 2.61 6.25 -5.05
C GLY A 215 1.12 5.90 -4.99
N ALA A 216 0.27 6.74 -5.58
CA ALA A 216 -1.17 6.47 -5.71
C ALA A 216 -1.46 5.24 -6.59
N LEU A 217 -0.75 5.08 -7.72
CA LEU A 217 -0.80 3.86 -8.53
C LEU A 217 -0.38 2.64 -7.71
N SER A 218 0.72 2.75 -6.97
CA SER A 218 1.28 1.64 -6.18
C SER A 218 0.36 1.24 -5.03
N PHE A 219 -0.30 2.20 -4.37
CA PHE A 219 -1.36 1.93 -3.39
C PHE A 219 -2.59 1.29 -4.02
N THR A 220 -3.05 1.82 -5.16
CA THR A 220 -4.19 1.27 -5.89
C THR A 220 -3.91 -0.15 -6.37
N LEU A 221 -2.65 -0.46 -6.68
CA LEU A 221 -2.24 -1.78 -7.14
C LEU A 221 -2.07 -2.78 -6.00
N THR A 222 -1.36 -2.37 -4.93
CA THR A 222 -1.20 -3.19 -3.72
C THR A 222 -2.56 -3.48 -3.07
N CYS A 223 -3.48 -2.51 -3.13
CA CYS A 223 -4.91 -2.65 -2.84
C CYS A 223 -5.27 -3.44 -1.56
N THR A 224 -4.49 -3.32 -0.48
CA THR A 224 -4.54 -4.30 0.62
C THR A 224 -5.90 -4.52 1.25
N TRP A 225 -6.66 -3.47 1.50
CA TRP A 225 -8.01 -3.62 2.05
C TRP A 225 -8.97 -4.26 1.03
N LEU A 226 -8.82 -3.96 -0.28
CA LEU A 226 -9.61 -4.60 -1.34
C LEU A 226 -9.25 -6.09 -1.48
N GLY A 227 -7.95 -6.42 -1.48
CA GLY A 227 -7.49 -7.80 -1.52
C GLY A 227 -7.94 -8.60 -0.29
N THR A 228 -7.96 -7.97 0.89
CA THR A 228 -8.50 -8.57 2.12
C THR A 228 -10.00 -8.84 2.00
N GLY A 229 -10.77 -7.86 1.53
CA GLY A 229 -12.22 -7.99 1.37
C GLY A 229 -12.61 -9.02 0.31
N SER A 230 -11.88 -9.08 -0.82
CA SER A 230 -12.17 -10.01 -1.91
C SER A 230 -11.86 -11.47 -1.55
N SER A 231 -10.87 -11.70 -0.68
CA SER A 231 -10.43 -13.04 -0.27
C SER A 231 -10.93 -13.47 1.11
N ILE A 232 -11.79 -12.68 1.75
CA ILE A 232 -12.21 -12.87 3.15
C ILE A 232 -12.84 -14.24 3.42
N GLY A 233 -13.56 -14.79 2.44
CA GLY A 233 -14.19 -16.11 2.56
C GLY A 233 -13.21 -17.26 2.70
N ILE A 234 -12.12 -17.20 1.94
CA ILE A 234 -11.06 -18.20 1.98
C ILE A 234 -10.40 -18.14 3.36
N SER A 235 -10.02 -16.96 3.84
CA SER A 235 -9.42 -16.79 5.16
C SER A 235 -10.34 -17.27 6.31
N LEU A 236 -11.64 -16.96 6.23
CA LEU A 236 -12.63 -17.39 7.23
C LEU A 236 -12.78 -18.91 7.29
N THR A 237 -12.66 -19.57 6.15
CA THR A 237 -12.68 -21.04 6.05
C THR A 237 -11.37 -21.62 6.63
N GLU A 238 -10.25 -20.96 6.37
CA GLU A 238 -8.92 -21.43 6.78
C GLU A 238 -8.67 -21.31 8.28
N ALA A 239 -8.92 -20.14 8.88
CA ALA A 239 -8.52 -19.90 10.27
C ALA A 239 -9.56 -19.14 11.10
N SER A 240 -10.83 -19.19 10.69
CA SER A 240 -11.92 -18.42 11.31
C SER A 240 -11.62 -16.92 11.37
N SER A 241 -12.36 -16.19 12.20
CA SER A 241 -12.27 -14.74 12.32
C SER A 241 -10.92 -14.27 12.88
N ALA A 242 -10.48 -14.79 14.03
CA ALA A 242 -9.24 -14.32 14.66
C ALA A 242 -8.01 -14.70 13.84
N GLY A 243 -7.99 -15.90 13.24
CA GLY A 243 -6.91 -16.31 12.37
C GLY A 243 -6.81 -15.43 11.12
N THR A 244 -7.94 -15.07 10.51
CA THR A 244 -7.99 -14.10 9.40
C THR A 244 -7.45 -12.73 9.80
N LEU A 245 -7.77 -12.27 11.02
CA LEU A 245 -7.37 -10.95 11.48
C LEU A 245 -5.88 -10.88 11.82
N TRP A 246 -5.35 -11.89 12.53
CA TRP A 246 -3.96 -11.94 12.97
C TRP A 246 -2.98 -12.40 11.88
N SER A 247 -3.49 -12.98 10.78
CA SER A 247 -2.65 -13.29 9.63
C SER A 247 -2.20 -12.05 8.85
N LEU A 248 -3.02 -10.99 8.83
CA LEU A 248 -2.74 -9.74 8.10
C LEU A 248 -1.46 -9.03 8.57
N PRO A 249 -1.22 -8.80 9.89
CA PRO A 249 0.02 -8.19 10.34
C PRO A 249 1.27 -8.99 9.96
N ILE A 250 1.20 -10.33 10.04
CA ILE A 250 2.31 -11.21 9.69
C ILE A 250 2.62 -11.10 8.20
N ALA A 251 1.59 -11.25 7.35
CA ALA A 251 1.73 -11.14 5.90
C ALA A 251 2.28 -9.77 5.48
N GLY A 252 1.78 -8.68 6.07
CA GLY A 252 2.22 -7.33 5.73
C GLY A 252 3.64 -7.01 6.19
N VAL A 253 4.06 -7.45 7.39
CA VAL A 253 5.44 -7.29 7.87
C VAL A 253 6.41 -8.08 7.00
N MET A 254 6.10 -9.35 6.71
CA MET A 254 6.97 -10.19 5.89
C MET A 254 7.08 -9.66 4.45
N THR A 255 5.97 -9.21 3.86
CA THR A 255 5.99 -8.59 2.53
C THR A 255 6.78 -7.27 2.54
N THR A 256 6.69 -6.48 3.60
CA THR A 256 7.51 -5.27 3.76
C THR A 256 9.01 -5.61 3.80
N ILE A 257 9.41 -6.70 4.46
CA ILE A 257 10.81 -7.18 4.45
C ILE A 257 11.25 -7.54 3.03
N VAL A 258 10.43 -8.27 2.28
CA VAL A 258 10.70 -8.60 0.86
C VAL A 258 10.87 -7.33 0.03
N SER A 259 10.00 -6.34 0.21
CA SER A 259 10.02 -5.09 -0.54
C SER A 259 11.15 -4.16 -0.13
N LEU A 260 11.66 -4.23 1.10
CA LEU A 260 12.87 -3.50 1.50
C LEU A 260 14.10 -3.96 0.71
N GLY A 261 14.27 -5.27 0.52
CA GLY A 261 15.34 -5.83 -0.31
C GLY A 261 15.22 -5.39 -1.77
N MET A 262 14.01 -5.37 -2.32
CA MET A 262 13.76 -4.85 -3.67
C MET A 262 13.96 -3.34 -3.78
N ALA A 263 13.59 -2.57 -2.77
CA ALA A 263 13.76 -1.12 -2.76
C ALA A 263 15.24 -0.73 -2.80
N GLU A 264 16.12 -1.52 -2.17
CA GLU A 264 17.58 -1.37 -2.28
C GLU A 264 18.06 -1.62 -3.71
N LEU A 265 17.57 -2.69 -4.36
CA LEU A 265 17.86 -3.00 -5.75
C LEU A 265 17.37 -1.91 -6.71
N ALA A 266 16.15 -1.41 -6.50
CA ALA A 266 15.57 -0.33 -7.28
C ALA A 266 16.36 0.99 -7.14
N SER A 267 16.91 1.26 -5.95
CA SER A 267 17.78 2.41 -5.73
C SER A 267 19.14 2.26 -6.41
N ALA A 268 19.69 1.05 -6.42
CA ALA A 268 20.97 0.75 -7.07
C ALA A 268 20.85 0.76 -8.61
N TYR A 269 19.74 0.25 -9.14
CA TYR A 269 19.52 0.01 -10.56
C TYR A 269 18.10 0.46 -10.98
N PRO A 270 17.87 1.78 -11.13
CA PRO A 270 16.56 2.36 -11.41
C PRO A 270 16.15 2.23 -12.90
N VAL A 271 16.03 1.01 -13.41
CA VAL A 271 15.63 0.72 -14.81
C VAL A 271 14.31 -0.03 -14.84
N ALA A 272 13.44 0.27 -15.83
CA ALA A 272 12.05 -0.21 -15.87
C ALA A 272 11.93 -1.74 -16.01
N GLY A 273 13.01 -2.44 -16.35
CA GLY A 273 13.08 -3.90 -16.32
C GLY A 273 13.03 -4.50 -14.91
N ALA A 274 13.18 -3.69 -13.85
CA ALA A 274 13.10 -4.10 -12.45
C ALA A 274 13.81 -5.44 -12.19
N GLN A 275 13.09 -6.45 -11.72
CA GLN A 275 13.58 -7.80 -11.41
C GLN A 275 14.39 -8.45 -12.55
N TYR A 276 13.95 -8.30 -13.80
CA TYR A 276 14.67 -8.81 -14.97
C TYR A 276 16.06 -8.16 -15.11
N TYR A 277 16.12 -6.84 -14.93
CA TYR A 277 17.36 -6.07 -15.03
C TYR A 277 18.25 -6.30 -13.80
N TRP A 278 17.67 -6.35 -12.61
CA TRP A 278 18.38 -6.62 -11.35
C TRP A 278 19.07 -7.97 -11.40
N SER A 279 18.38 -9.02 -11.85
CA SER A 279 18.98 -10.35 -12.00
C SER A 279 20.16 -10.36 -12.96
N PHE A 280 20.12 -9.56 -14.03
CA PHE A 280 21.26 -9.41 -14.93
C PHE A 280 22.45 -8.74 -14.23
N MET A 281 22.20 -7.65 -13.50
CA MET A 281 23.25 -6.88 -12.82
C MET A 281 23.90 -7.65 -11.67
N VAL A 282 23.13 -8.48 -10.97
CA VAL A 282 23.62 -9.17 -9.78
C VAL A 282 24.19 -10.55 -10.07
N ALA A 283 23.83 -11.20 -11.19
CA ALA A 283 24.34 -12.52 -11.54
C ALA A 283 25.79 -12.50 -12.06
N ARG A 284 26.46 -13.65 -11.99
CA ARG A 284 27.79 -13.85 -12.60
C ARG A 284 27.68 -13.79 -14.13
N ASP A 285 28.77 -13.39 -14.80
CA ASP A 285 28.79 -13.23 -16.26
C ASP A 285 28.37 -14.48 -17.05
N ASP A 286 28.70 -15.66 -16.53
CA ASP A 286 28.34 -16.96 -17.15
C ASP A 286 26.82 -17.21 -17.16
N TYR A 287 26.09 -16.69 -16.17
CA TYR A 287 24.68 -17.01 -15.91
C TYR A 287 23.74 -15.81 -16.05
N LYS A 288 24.26 -14.57 -16.12
CA LYS A 288 23.44 -13.36 -16.15
C LYS A 288 22.38 -13.33 -17.27
N PRO A 289 22.63 -13.81 -18.51
CA PRO A 289 21.59 -13.78 -19.54
C PRO A 289 20.45 -14.74 -19.22
N PHE A 290 20.75 -15.95 -18.71
CA PHE A 290 19.73 -16.91 -18.34
C PHE A 290 18.93 -16.47 -17.11
N ALA A 291 19.60 -15.98 -16.06
CA ALA A 291 18.95 -15.50 -14.84
C ALA A 291 18.02 -14.32 -15.12
N SER A 292 18.44 -13.39 -15.99
CA SER A 292 17.63 -12.28 -16.45
C SER A 292 16.43 -12.76 -17.27
N TYR A 293 16.66 -13.61 -18.28
CA TYR A 293 15.60 -14.16 -19.14
C TYR A 293 14.51 -14.88 -18.34
N LEU A 294 14.91 -15.81 -17.46
CA LEU A 294 13.97 -16.58 -16.64
C LEU A 294 13.16 -15.64 -15.74
N ASN A 295 13.83 -14.69 -15.09
CA ASN A 295 13.15 -13.76 -14.20
C ASN A 295 12.18 -12.82 -14.93
N GLY A 296 12.55 -12.36 -16.13
CA GLY A 296 11.68 -11.53 -16.96
C GLY A 296 10.41 -12.26 -17.40
N TRP A 297 10.53 -13.52 -17.82
CA TRP A 297 9.36 -14.34 -18.15
C TRP A 297 8.48 -14.62 -16.95
N MET A 298 9.07 -14.93 -15.80
CA MET A 298 8.31 -15.12 -14.57
C MET A 298 7.53 -13.86 -14.17
N SER A 299 8.16 -12.69 -14.27
CA SER A 299 7.50 -11.41 -13.99
C SER A 299 6.34 -11.16 -14.97
N VAL A 300 6.56 -11.32 -16.28
CA VAL A 300 5.52 -11.16 -17.31
C VAL A 300 4.32 -12.08 -17.07
N ILE A 301 4.57 -13.37 -16.85
CA ILE A 301 3.52 -14.36 -16.58
C ILE A 301 2.79 -14.01 -15.28
N GLY A 302 3.52 -13.65 -14.22
CA GLY A 302 2.95 -13.23 -12.94
C GLY A 302 1.98 -12.06 -13.09
N TRP A 303 2.36 -11.03 -13.85
CA TRP A 303 1.49 -9.87 -14.11
C TRP A 303 0.24 -10.21 -14.92
N TRP A 304 0.33 -11.14 -15.88
CA TRP A 304 -0.84 -11.64 -16.62
C TRP A 304 -1.79 -12.41 -15.71
N LEU A 305 -1.27 -13.32 -14.88
CA LEU A 305 -2.07 -14.10 -13.93
C LEU A 305 -2.72 -13.19 -12.87
N ALA A 306 -2.01 -12.18 -12.38
CA ALA A 306 -2.54 -11.20 -11.43
C ALA A 306 -3.67 -10.35 -12.05
N SER A 307 -3.49 -9.87 -13.28
CA SER A 307 -4.54 -9.13 -14.00
C SER A 307 -5.81 -9.96 -14.18
N SER A 308 -5.64 -11.25 -14.45
CA SER A 308 -6.75 -12.20 -14.53
C SER A 308 -7.46 -12.39 -13.19
N SER A 309 -6.70 -12.54 -12.10
CA SER A 309 -7.26 -12.64 -10.74
C SER A 309 -8.17 -11.47 -10.40
N VAL A 310 -7.69 -10.23 -10.60
CA VAL A 310 -8.46 -9.01 -10.29
C VAL A 310 -9.71 -8.93 -11.17
N SER A 311 -9.58 -9.19 -12.47
CA SER A 311 -10.72 -9.18 -13.41
C SER A 311 -11.81 -10.18 -12.99
N ASN A 312 -11.40 -11.35 -12.49
CA ASN A 312 -12.33 -12.37 -12.01
C ASN A 312 -13.10 -11.90 -10.78
N PHE A 313 -12.41 -11.36 -9.77
CA PHE A 313 -13.08 -10.84 -8.58
C PHE A 313 -14.06 -9.71 -8.90
N VAL A 314 -13.66 -8.74 -9.74
CA VAL A 314 -14.56 -7.64 -10.13
C VAL A 314 -15.77 -8.17 -10.89
N SER A 315 -15.58 -9.15 -11.79
CA SER A 315 -16.70 -9.77 -12.51
C SER A 315 -17.68 -10.50 -11.58
N SER A 316 -17.17 -11.22 -10.57
CA SER A 316 -18.00 -11.86 -9.54
C SER A 316 -18.74 -10.83 -8.70
N MET A 317 -18.09 -9.75 -8.24
CA MET A 317 -18.73 -8.69 -7.45
C MET A 317 -19.90 -8.02 -8.18
N ILE A 318 -19.79 -7.84 -9.51
CA ILE A 318 -20.89 -7.31 -10.32
C ILE A 318 -22.05 -8.31 -10.34
N LEU A 319 -21.76 -9.60 -10.46
CA LEU A 319 -22.77 -10.66 -10.47
C LEU A 319 -23.42 -10.87 -9.09
N ASP A 320 -22.69 -10.70 -7.99
CA ASP A 320 -23.25 -10.71 -6.63
C ASP A 320 -24.39 -9.70 -6.49
N ILE A 321 -24.17 -8.48 -6.99
CA ILE A 321 -25.19 -7.42 -6.98
C ILE A 321 -26.39 -7.88 -7.82
N VAL A 322 -26.18 -8.41 -9.02
CA VAL A 322 -27.29 -8.88 -9.87
C VAL A 322 -28.07 -10.01 -9.19
N GLY A 323 -27.40 -10.99 -8.60
CA GLY A 323 -28.04 -12.11 -7.89
C GLY A 323 -28.82 -11.65 -6.66
N ALA A 324 -28.38 -10.60 -5.96
CA ALA A 324 -29.10 -10.04 -4.82
C ALA A 324 -30.43 -9.36 -5.19
N TRP A 325 -30.52 -8.81 -6.41
CA TRP A 325 -31.73 -8.16 -6.93
C TRP A 325 -32.61 -9.10 -7.77
N HIS A 326 -32.02 -10.13 -8.37
CA HIS A 326 -32.71 -11.13 -9.18
C HIS A 326 -32.39 -12.55 -8.69
N PRO A 327 -32.96 -12.97 -7.55
CA PRO A 327 -32.63 -14.27 -6.93
C PRO A 327 -33.03 -15.48 -7.79
N ASP A 328 -34.03 -15.33 -8.66
CA ASP A 328 -34.46 -16.39 -9.58
C ASP A 328 -33.55 -16.53 -10.83
N TRP A 329 -32.54 -15.66 -10.97
CA TRP A 329 -31.65 -15.68 -12.10
C TRP A 329 -30.53 -16.71 -11.92
N ASP A 330 -30.52 -17.70 -12.81
CA ASP A 330 -29.53 -18.76 -12.83
C ASP A 330 -28.20 -18.26 -13.43
N GLN A 331 -27.23 -17.97 -12.56
CA GLN A 331 -25.90 -17.49 -12.94
C GLN A 331 -25.09 -18.59 -13.63
N LYS A 332 -24.77 -18.37 -14.92
CA LYS A 332 -23.87 -19.25 -15.69
C LYS A 332 -22.45 -18.71 -15.75
N ARG A 333 -21.46 -19.62 -15.82
CA ARG A 333 -20.03 -19.28 -15.93
C ARG A 333 -19.71 -18.33 -17.09
N TRP A 334 -20.42 -18.44 -18.20
CA TRP A 334 -20.21 -17.58 -19.37
C TRP A 334 -20.65 -16.13 -19.14
N HIS A 335 -21.64 -15.86 -18.25
CA HIS A 335 -22.00 -14.49 -17.87
C HIS A 335 -20.78 -13.78 -17.24
N GLN A 336 -20.12 -14.46 -16.30
CA GLN A 336 -18.93 -13.94 -15.63
C GLN A 336 -17.77 -13.73 -16.60
N TYR A 337 -17.53 -14.70 -17.49
CA TYR A 337 -16.49 -14.60 -18.50
C TYR A 337 -16.68 -13.40 -19.44
N LEU A 338 -17.89 -13.10 -19.89
CA LEU A 338 -18.14 -11.94 -20.76
C LEU A 338 -17.86 -10.61 -20.04
N ILE A 339 -18.23 -10.50 -18.77
CA ILE A 339 -17.92 -9.33 -17.93
C ILE A 339 -16.41 -9.21 -17.75
N TYR A 340 -15.75 -10.32 -17.40
CA TYR A 340 -14.29 -10.42 -17.27
C TYR A 340 -13.57 -9.90 -18.53
N VAL A 341 -13.95 -10.38 -19.71
CA VAL A 341 -13.37 -9.93 -20.99
C VAL A 341 -13.61 -8.44 -21.19
N SER A 342 -14.84 -7.97 -20.95
CA SER A 342 -15.20 -6.56 -21.09
C SER A 342 -14.32 -5.66 -20.21
N LEU A 343 -14.10 -6.04 -18.94
CA LEU A 343 -13.27 -5.29 -18.00
C LEU A 343 -11.81 -5.18 -18.48
N ILE A 344 -11.23 -6.26 -19.00
CA ILE A 344 -9.85 -6.27 -19.52
C ILE A 344 -9.71 -5.30 -20.70
N TRP A 345 -10.65 -5.35 -21.65
CA TRP A 345 -10.58 -4.50 -22.82
C TRP A 345 -10.88 -3.03 -22.51
N ILE A 346 -11.74 -2.74 -21.52
CA ILE A 346 -11.94 -1.37 -21.03
C ILE A 346 -10.66 -0.86 -20.33
N ALA A 347 -10.03 -1.67 -19.48
CA ALA A 347 -8.78 -1.29 -18.81
C ALA A 347 -7.63 -1.08 -19.82
N THR A 348 -7.59 -1.90 -20.87
CA THR A 348 -6.66 -1.78 -22.00
C THR A 348 -6.93 -0.49 -22.79
N ALA A 349 -8.19 -0.23 -23.15
CA ALA A 349 -8.58 0.99 -23.85
C ALA A 349 -8.25 2.25 -23.03
N ALA A 350 -8.51 2.25 -21.72
CA ALA A 350 -8.12 3.34 -20.83
C ALA A 350 -6.60 3.58 -20.89
N ASN A 351 -5.80 2.52 -20.88
CA ASN A 351 -4.34 2.62 -20.98
C ASN A 351 -3.82 3.14 -22.32
N ILE A 352 -4.51 2.88 -23.42
CA ILE A 352 -4.13 3.39 -24.75
C ILE A 352 -4.58 4.84 -24.93
N PHE A 353 -5.88 5.09 -24.77
CA PHE A 353 -6.51 6.35 -25.17
C PHE A 353 -6.37 7.44 -24.10
N THR A 354 -6.22 7.07 -22.82
CA THR A 354 -6.15 8.03 -21.71
C THR A 354 -4.81 8.00 -20.99
N ALA A 355 -3.74 7.52 -21.64
CA ALA A 355 -2.41 7.39 -21.05
C ALA A 355 -1.87 8.66 -20.36
N GLN A 356 -2.14 9.84 -20.94
CA GLN A 356 -1.74 11.13 -20.35
C GLN A 356 -2.53 11.50 -19.07
N TRP A 357 -3.73 10.94 -18.92
CA TRP A 357 -4.62 11.18 -17.79
C TRP A 357 -4.45 10.14 -16.68
N ILE A 358 -3.75 9.02 -16.93
CA ILE A 358 -3.46 7.99 -15.92
C ILE A 358 -2.91 8.58 -14.62
N PRO A 359 -1.91 9.50 -14.63
CA PRO A 359 -1.42 10.09 -13.39
C PRO A 359 -2.50 10.82 -12.60
N LEU A 360 -3.45 11.49 -13.26
CA LEU A 360 -4.58 12.15 -12.60
C LEU A 360 -5.60 11.11 -12.10
N PHE A 361 -5.93 10.12 -12.93
CA PHE A 361 -6.82 9.02 -12.59
C PHE A 361 -6.37 8.31 -11.32
N ASN A 362 -5.07 7.97 -11.20
CA ASN A 362 -4.52 7.32 -10.02
C ASN A 362 -4.69 8.16 -8.75
N LYS A 363 -4.50 9.49 -8.83
CA LYS A 363 -4.73 10.39 -7.68
C LYS A 363 -6.20 10.40 -7.27
N MET A 364 -7.12 10.48 -8.23
CA MET A 364 -8.56 10.47 -7.95
C MET A 364 -9.01 9.14 -7.36
N VAL A 365 -8.55 8.03 -7.92
CA VAL A 365 -8.84 6.67 -7.43
C VAL A 365 -8.26 6.45 -6.05
N PHE A 366 -7.08 6.97 -5.75
CA PHE A 366 -6.51 6.89 -4.40
C PHE A 366 -7.43 7.56 -3.38
N ILE A 367 -7.87 8.79 -3.67
CA ILE A 367 -8.81 9.53 -2.79
C ILE A 367 -10.12 8.76 -2.67
N LEU A 368 -10.68 8.28 -3.78
CA LEU A 368 -11.91 7.51 -3.78
C LEU A 368 -11.76 6.22 -2.95
N SER A 369 -10.69 5.46 -3.15
CA SER A 369 -10.42 4.21 -2.42
C SER A 369 -10.34 4.45 -0.93
N VAL A 370 -9.68 5.54 -0.52
CA VAL A 370 -9.62 5.99 0.87
C VAL A 370 -10.99 6.34 1.43
N LEU A 371 -11.81 7.07 0.66
CA LEU A 371 -13.16 7.45 1.06
C LEU A 371 -14.05 6.22 1.17
N THR A 372 -13.98 5.29 0.21
CA THR A 372 -14.74 4.03 0.21
C THR A 372 -14.34 3.14 1.38
N LEU A 373 -13.04 2.97 1.65
CA LEU A 373 -12.53 2.25 2.81
C LEU A 373 -13.09 2.83 4.11
N SER A 374 -12.95 4.15 4.29
CA SER A 374 -13.41 4.84 5.49
C SER A 374 -14.93 4.75 5.64
N ALA A 375 -15.68 5.01 4.57
CA ALA A 375 -17.14 4.94 4.55
C ALA A 375 -17.64 3.53 4.88
N THR A 376 -17.02 2.49 4.31
CA THR A 376 -17.38 1.09 4.57
C THR A 376 -17.10 0.73 6.02
N THR A 377 -15.90 1.02 6.51
CA THR A 377 -15.48 0.72 7.89
C THR A 377 -16.40 1.41 8.90
N ILE A 378 -16.69 2.70 8.71
CA ILE A 378 -17.58 3.48 9.59
C ILE A 378 -19.02 2.94 9.51
N THR A 379 -19.52 2.65 8.30
CA THR A 379 -20.89 2.15 8.11
C THR A 379 -21.08 0.83 8.87
N LEU A 380 -20.15 -0.11 8.75
CA LEU A 380 -20.24 -1.39 9.45
C LEU A 380 -20.10 -1.24 10.97
N PHE A 381 -19.26 -0.33 11.48
CA PHE A 381 -19.21 -0.13 12.94
C PHE A 381 -20.42 0.59 13.53
N VAL A 382 -21.05 1.51 12.77
CA VAL A 382 -22.12 2.38 13.29
C VAL A 382 -23.52 1.81 13.03
N VAL A 383 -23.75 1.21 11.87
CA VAL A 383 -25.10 0.81 11.41
C VAL A 383 -25.45 -0.61 11.83
N THR A 384 -24.46 -1.48 12.03
CA THR A 384 -24.67 -2.88 12.41
C THR A 384 -25.39 -2.97 13.76
N LYS A 385 -26.57 -3.59 13.73
CA LYS A 385 -27.44 -3.79 14.90
C LYS A 385 -27.04 -5.04 15.68
N ASP A 386 -26.86 -6.15 14.97
CA ASP A 386 -26.46 -7.43 15.52
C ASP A 386 -24.98 -7.65 15.22
N HIS A 387 -24.14 -7.50 16.24
CA HIS A 387 -22.70 -7.55 16.09
C HIS A 387 -22.10 -8.85 16.63
N ALA A 388 -21.06 -9.34 15.96
CA ALA A 388 -20.29 -10.47 16.46
C ALA A 388 -19.66 -10.16 17.84
N SER A 389 -19.49 -11.20 18.67
CA SER A 389 -18.83 -11.03 19.97
C SER A 389 -17.34 -10.72 19.79
N ALA A 390 -16.76 -9.94 20.71
CA ALA A 390 -15.32 -9.67 20.68
C ALA A 390 -14.48 -10.96 20.83
N GLU A 391 -15.04 -11.98 21.47
CA GLU A 391 -14.44 -13.31 21.57
C GLU A 391 -14.34 -13.97 20.18
N PHE A 392 -15.41 -13.94 19.38
CA PHE A 392 -15.36 -14.44 18.01
C PHE A 392 -14.29 -13.71 17.19
N ILE A 393 -14.30 -12.37 17.22
CA ILE A 393 -13.43 -11.55 16.37
C ILE A 393 -11.94 -11.75 16.69
N PHE A 394 -11.57 -11.80 17.98
CA PHE A 394 -10.16 -11.74 18.38
C PHE A 394 -9.58 -13.07 18.88
N THR A 395 -10.42 -14.06 19.19
CA THR A 395 -9.96 -15.33 19.77
C THR A 395 -10.45 -16.58 19.06
N ASP A 396 -11.50 -16.52 18.23
CA ASP A 396 -11.96 -17.71 17.50
C ASP A 396 -10.95 -18.13 16.43
N THR A 397 -10.34 -19.28 16.67
CA THR A 397 -9.37 -19.94 15.80
C THR A 397 -9.90 -21.28 15.29
N THR A 398 -11.23 -21.47 15.32
CA THR A 398 -11.88 -22.71 14.88
C THR A 398 -11.45 -23.08 13.47
N ASN A 399 -10.77 -24.21 13.36
CA ASN A 399 -10.30 -24.76 12.10
C ASN A 399 -11.46 -25.47 11.38
N ARG A 400 -11.83 -24.95 10.20
CA ARG A 400 -12.90 -25.53 9.34
C ARG A 400 -12.35 -26.15 8.06
N THR A 401 -11.02 -26.26 7.95
CA THR A 401 -10.35 -26.82 6.77
C THR A 401 -10.38 -28.35 6.75
N GLY A 402 -10.56 -29.01 7.89
CA GLY A 402 -10.40 -30.46 8.02
C GLY A 402 -8.95 -30.92 8.19
N TRP A 403 -7.97 -30.02 8.17
CA TRP A 403 -6.60 -30.33 8.58
C TRP A 403 -6.54 -30.62 10.08
N SER A 404 -5.73 -31.60 10.49
CA SER A 404 -5.61 -32.00 11.90
C SER A 404 -4.86 -30.98 12.78
N SER A 405 -4.16 -30.01 12.18
CA SER A 405 -3.34 -29.02 12.88
C SER A 405 -3.89 -27.61 12.65
N ASP A 406 -4.37 -26.98 13.71
CA ASP A 406 -4.85 -25.59 13.69
C ASP A 406 -3.73 -24.60 13.32
N GLY A 407 -2.49 -24.92 13.69
CA GLY A 407 -1.32 -24.14 13.31
C GLY A 407 -1.07 -24.15 11.80
N PHE A 408 -1.30 -25.28 11.14
CA PHE A 408 -1.17 -25.37 9.68
C PHE A 408 -2.30 -24.61 8.97
N ALA A 409 -3.54 -24.73 9.48
CA ALA A 409 -4.68 -23.97 8.97
C ALA A 409 -4.47 -22.44 9.11
N PHE A 410 -3.89 -22.00 10.24
CA PHE A 410 -3.46 -20.60 10.41
C PHE A 410 -2.36 -20.19 9.42
N MET A 411 -1.39 -21.05 9.12
CA MET A 411 -0.38 -20.75 8.10
C MET A 411 -1.01 -20.57 6.70
N LEU A 412 -2.00 -21.40 6.32
CA LEU A 412 -2.76 -21.21 5.08
C LEU A 412 -3.41 -19.82 5.03
N ALA A 413 -4.06 -19.39 6.11
CA ALA A 413 -4.62 -18.05 6.21
C ALA A 413 -3.59 -16.92 6.12
N VAL A 414 -2.36 -17.14 6.61
CA VAL A 414 -1.22 -16.22 6.39
C VAL A 414 -0.83 -16.18 4.93
N GLY A 415 -0.77 -17.33 4.25
CA GLY A 415 -0.59 -17.41 2.80
C GLY A 415 -1.67 -16.61 2.07
N ASN A 416 -2.95 -16.81 2.37
CA ASN A 416 -4.02 -16.05 1.73
C ASN A 416 -3.90 -14.54 2.01
N ALA A 417 -3.53 -14.13 3.22
CA ALA A 417 -3.31 -12.72 3.55
C ALA A 417 -2.17 -12.06 2.73
N VAL A 418 -1.16 -12.82 2.28
CA VAL A 418 -0.09 -12.28 1.40
C VAL A 418 -0.63 -11.80 0.06
N TYR A 419 -1.74 -12.36 -0.43
CA TYR A 419 -2.41 -11.88 -1.65
C TYR A 419 -2.75 -10.39 -1.54
N ALA A 420 -3.18 -9.92 -0.37
CA ALA A 420 -3.52 -8.53 -0.12
C ALA A 420 -2.30 -7.58 -0.15
N PHE A 421 -1.07 -8.08 -0.17
CA PHE A 421 0.14 -7.25 -0.20
C PHE A 421 0.93 -7.42 -1.50
N LEU A 422 0.36 -8.08 -2.51
CA LEU A 422 1.00 -8.29 -3.81
C LEU A 422 1.20 -6.98 -4.60
N GLY A 423 2.17 -7.02 -5.51
CA GLY A 423 2.40 -5.93 -6.48
C GLY A 423 3.16 -4.73 -5.93
N SER A 424 3.84 -4.88 -4.80
CA SER A 424 4.72 -3.84 -4.23
C SER A 424 5.86 -3.39 -5.15
N ASP A 425 6.22 -4.18 -6.16
CA ASP A 425 7.24 -3.89 -7.16
C ASP A 425 6.72 -3.09 -8.37
N CYS A 426 5.41 -2.83 -8.47
CA CYS A 426 4.83 -2.12 -9.62
C CYS A 426 5.51 -0.78 -9.92
N GLY A 427 5.85 -0.01 -8.88
CA GLY A 427 6.54 1.28 -9.03
C GLY A 427 7.91 1.16 -9.69
N ALA A 428 8.59 0.02 -9.56
CA ALA A 428 9.89 -0.22 -10.20
C ALA A 428 9.75 -0.37 -11.74
N HIS A 429 8.66 -0.95 -12.23
CA HIS A 429 8.42 -1.11 -13.67
C HIS A 429 8.07 0.23 -14.36
N LEU A 430 7.78 1.28 -13.59
CA LEU A 430 7.52 2.64 -14.09
C LEU A 430 8.64 3.64 -13.73
N CYS A 431 9.80 3.18 -13.30
CA CYS A 431 10.87 4.08 -12.86
C CYS A 431 11.42 5.00 -13.97
N GLU A 432 11.32 4.62 -15.24
CA GLU A 432 11.71 5.48 -16.36
C GLU A 432 10.70 6.63 -16.61
N GLU A 433 9.50 6.57 -16.00
CA GLU A 433 8.43 7.57 -16.15
C GLU A 433 8.32 8.54 -14.94
N ILE A 434 9.22 8.48 -13.95
CA ILE A 434 9.27 9.34 -12.76
C ILE A 434 10.62 10.09 -12.67
N PRO A 435 10.68 11.35 -12.21
CA PRO A 435 11.96 12.02 -11.91
C PRO A 435 12.63 11.44 -10.65
N ASN A 436 13.96 11.51 -10.59
CA ASN A 436 14.80 11.01 -9.50
C ASN A 436 14.51 9.54 -9.10
N PRO A 437 14.48 8.59 -10.05
CA PRO A 437 13.98 7.24 -9.78
C PRO A 437 14.79 6.49 -8.71
N ALA A 438 16.11 6.72 -8.62
CA ALA A 438 16.96 6.11 -7.59
C ALA A 438 16.56 6.48 -6.14
N LYS A 439 15.87 7.62 -5.93
CA LYS A 439 15.41 8.12 -4.63
C LYS A 439 13.93 7.86 -4.40
N ASP A 440 13.12 8.02 -5.44
CA ASP A 440 11.67 8.06 -5.31
C ASP A 440 11.00 6.70 -5.54
N VAL A 441 11.61 5.81 -6.34
CA VAL A 441 11.09 4.44 -6.53
C VAL A 441 11.07 3.63 -5.21
N PRO A 442 12.13 3.63 -4.38
CA PRO A 442 12.10 2.96 -3.07
C PRO A 442 10.91 3.38 -2.19
N LYS A 443 10.56 4.68 -2.23
CA LYS A 443 9.46 5.25 -1.43
C LYS A 443 8.11 4.74 -1.91
N VAL A 444 7.87 4.72 -3.23
CA VAL A 444 6.58 4.24 -3.79
C VAL A 444 6.40 2.74 -3.63
N MET A 445 7.47 1.96 -3.41
CA MET A 445 7.37 0.53 -3.09
C MET A 445 7.01 0.29 -1.62
N ILE A 446 7.65 1.02 -0.68
CA ILE A 446 7.51 0.76 0.76
C ILE A 446 6.25 1.40 1.33
N TYR A 447 5.96 2.67 1.00
CA TYR A 447 4.88 3.41 1.65
C TYR A 447 3.48 2.79 1.47
N PRO A 448 3.10 2.27 0.28
CA PRO A 448 1.82 1.56 0.11
C PRO A 448 1.63 0.37 1.04
N LEU A 449 2.69 -0.41 1.31
CA LEU A 449 2.61 -1.56 2.20
C LEU A 449 2.38 -1.15 3.65
N LEU A 450 3.06 -0.09 4.10
CA LEU A 450 2.85 0.47 5.44
C LEU A 450 1.42 1.01 5.59
N MET A 451 0.91 1.70 4.56
CA MET A 451 -0.49 2.14 4.53
C MET A 451 -1.46 0.96 4.53
N GLY A 452 -1.17 -0.09 3.76
CA GLY A 452 -1.94 -1.32 3.71
C GLY A 452 -2.03 -2.01 5.07
N LEU A 453 -0.91 -2.13 5.79
CA LEU A 453 -0.84 -2.73 7.12
C LEU A 453 -1.74 -1.99 8.13
N LEU A 454 -1.74 -0.65 8.07
CA LEU A 454 -2.55 0.19 8.96
C LEU A 454 -4.04 0.20 8.60
N THR A 455 -4.39 -0.03 7.33
CA THR A 455 -5.76 0.09 6.82
C THR A 455 -6.51 -1.23 6.74
N ALA A 456 -5.81 -2.34 6.44
CA ALA A 456 -6.44 -3.65 6.28
C ALA A 456 -6.96 -4.21 7.61
N PHE A 457 -6.24 -3.99 8.71
CA PHE A 457 -6.64 -4.54 10.02
C PHE A 457 -7.96 -3.94 10.55
N PRO A 458 -8.16 -2.60 10.58
CA PRO A 458 -9.45 -2.02 10.96
C PRO A 458 -10.59 -2.43 10.02
N PHE A 459 -10.31 -2.49 8.71
CA PHE A 459 -11.29 -2.91 7.72
C PHE A 459 -11.74 -4.37 7.94
N ALA A 460 -10.79 -5.29 8.09
CA ALA A 460 -11.09 -6.69 8.39
C ALA A 460 -11.86 -6.83 9.71
N THR A 461 -11.49 -6.07 10.74
CA THR A 461 -12.23 -6.04 12.01
C THR A 461 -13.68 -5.60 11.79
N SER A 462 -13.92 -4.58 10.95
CA SER A 462 -15.28 -4.11 10.64
C SER A 462 -16.12 -5.14 9.88
N LEU A 463 -15.50 -5.90 8.97
CA LEU A 463 -16.17 -7.01 8.29
C LEU A 463 -16.57 -8.10 9.29
N MET A 464 -15.64 -8.51 10.16
CA MET A 464 -15.91 -9.55 11.17
C MET A 464 -16.96 -9.12 12.19
N TYR A 465 -16.97 -7.83 12.55
CA TYR A 465 -17.97 -7.24 13.44
C TYR A 465 -19.39 -7.32 12.87
N ALA A 466 -19.52 -7.20 11.55
CA ALA A 466 -20.80 -7.24 10.83
C ALA A 466 -21.36 -8.65 10.59
N ILE A 467 -20.62 -9.71 10.92
CA ILE A 467 -21.07 -11.10 10.72
C ILE A 467 -22.01 -11.49 11.85
N SER A 468 -23.26 -11.79 11.51
CA SER A 468 -24.25 -12.36 12.43
C SER A 468 -24.54 -13.83 12.12
N ASP A 469 -24.46 -14.25 10.85
CA ASP A 469 -24.64 -15.62 10.39
C ASP A 469 -23.47 -16.05 9.50
N LEU A 470 -22.51 -16.75 10.12
CA LEU A 470 -21.31 -17.25 9.44
C LEU A 470 -21.61 -18.32 8.37
N PRO A 471 -22.49 -19.33 8.60
CA PRO A 471 -22.92 -20.24 7.55
C PRO A 471 -23.48 -19.55 6.30
N ALA A 472 -24.28 -18.49 6.45
CA ALA A 472 -24.79 -17.72 5.30
C ALA A 472 -23.66 -17.00 4.54
N VAL A 473 -22.70 -16.43 5.27
CA VAL A 473 -21.50 -15.77 4.71
C VAL A 473 -20.64 -16.77 3.91
N LEU A 474 -20.48 -18.01 4.38
CA LEU A 474 -19.62 -19.00 3.71
C LEU A 474 -20.29 -19.71 2.53
N ASN A 475 -21.63 -19.76 2.47
CA ASN A 475 -22.38 -20.50 1.45
C ASN A 475 -23.07 -19.57 0.44
N THR A 476 -22.37 -18.55 -0.06
CA THR A 476 -22.92 -17.65 -1.09
C THR A 476 -22.88 -18.30 -2.48
N THR A 477 -23.89 -18.02 -3.30
CA THR A 477 -24.04 -18.59 -4.66
C THR A 477 -22.86 -18.29 -5.58
N THR A 478 -22.22 -17.14 -5.39
CA THR A 478 -21.11 -16.66 -6.21
C THR A 478 -19.73 -17.02 -5.66
N GLY A 479 -19.68 -17.56 -4.43
CA GLY A 479 -18.44 -17.87 -3.72
C GLY A 479 -17.71 -16.65 -3.16
N LEU A 480 -18.28 -15.44 -3.26
CA LEU A 480 -17.76 -14.23 -2.62
C LEU A 480 -18.62 -13.84 -1.42
N PRO A 481 -18.07 -13.85 -0.19
CA PRO A 481 -18.85 -13.51 1.00
C PRO A 481 -19.07 -12.02 1.26
N LEU A 482 -18.32 -11.15 0.56
CA LEU A 482 -18.25 -9.74 0.91
C LEU A 482 -19.61 -9.03 0.80
N PHE A 483 -20.43 -9.38 -0.20
CA PHE A 483 -21.77 -8.80 -0.35
C PHE A 483 -22.68 -9.17 0.82
N GLU A 484 -22.65 -10.44 1.21
CA GLU A 484 -23.45 -10.95 2.32
C GLU A 484 -23.04 -10.29 3.65
N ILE A 485 -21.75 -10.09 3.88
CA ILE A 485 -21.26 -9.34 5.06
C ILE A 485 -21.79 -7.89 5.06
N TYR A 486 -21.78 -7.21 3.91
CA TYR A 486 -22.37 -5.87 3.81
C TYR A 486 -23.89 -5.89 4.04
N TYR A 487 -24.57 -6.94 3.58
CA TYR A 487 -26.01 -7.09 3.78
C TYR A 487 -26.36 -7.33 5.25
N GLN A 488 -25.67 -8.24 5.94
CA GLN A 488 -25.83 -8.50 7.37
C GLN A 488 -25.51 -7.24 8.20
N GLY A 489 -24.42 -6.55 7.86
CA GLY A 489 -24.00 -5.35 8.57
C GLY A 489 -24.93 -4.14 8.39
N THR A 490 -25.55 -3.98 7.22
CA THR A 490 -26.41 -2.81 6.93
C THR A 490 -27.91 -3.09 7.08
N GLY A 491 -28.32 -4.36 7.02
CA GLY A 491 -29.73 -4.77 6.95
C GLY A 491 -30.46 -4.31 5.68
N SER A 492 -29.75 -3.77 4.68
CA SER A 492 -30.35 -3.17 3.48
C SER A 492 -29.60 -3.57 2.20
N ARG A 493 -30.32 -4.20 1.27
CA ARG A 493 -29.76 -4.63 -0.02
C ARG A 493 -29.25 -3.45 -0.85
N SER A 494 -29.89 -2.29 -0.77
CA SER A 494 -29.46 -1.10 -1.51
C SER A 494 -28.15 -0.54 -0.96
N ALA A 495 -28.01 -0.46 0.37
CA ALA A 495 -26.77 -0.01 1.01
C ALA A 495 -25.61 -0.97 0.70
N ALA A 496 -25.84 -2.28 0.82
CA ALA A 496 -24.85 -3.30 0.48
C ALA A 496 -24.42 -3.22 -1.00
N SER A 497 -25.38 -2.99 -1.91
CA SER A 497 -25.11 -2.83 -3.35
C SER A 497 -24.27 -1.58 -3.66
N VAL A 498 -24.51 -0.46 -2.98
CA VAL A 498 -23.72 0.77 -3.13
C VAL A 498 -22.29 0.57 -2.64
N LEU A 499 -22.11 -0.02 -1.45
CA LEU A 499 -20.79 -0.33 -0.91
C LEU A 499 -20.02 -1.29 -1.83
N MET A 500 -20.69 -2.36 -2.31
CA MET A 500 -20.10 -3.30 -3.25
C MET A 500 -19.74 -2.64 -4.59
N SER A 501 -20.58 -1.75 -5.11
CA SER A 501 -20.30 -1.06 -6.39
C SER A 501 -19.07 -0.15 -6.28
N LEU A 502 -18.94 0.59 -5.17
CA LEU A 502 -17.77 1.44 -4.92
C LEU A 502 -16.50 0.60 -4.74
N PHE A 503 -16.61 -0.53 -4.02
CA PHE A 503 -15.53 -1.49 -3.86
C PHE A 503 -15.08 -2.07 -5.21
N ALA A 504 -16.02 -2.56 -6.02
CA ALA A 504 -15.78 -3.10 -7.35
C ALA A 504 -15.16 -2.07 -8.29
N PHE A 505 -15.58 -0.80 -8.22
CA PHE A 505 -14.97 0.28 -9.00
C PHE A 505 -13.51 0.56 -8.60
N CYS A 506 -13.22 0.61 -7.29
CA CYS A 506 -11.84 0.77 -6.82
C CYS A 506 -10.97 -0.42 -7.24
N PHE A 507 -11.53 -1.64 -7.22
CA PHE A 507 -10.82 -2.84 -7.64
C PHE A 507 -10.68 -2.95 -9.16
N PHE A 508 -11.62 -2.39 -9.93
CA PHE A 508 -11.43 -2.18 -11.37
C PHE A 508 -10.29 -1.19 -11.65
N ALA A 509 -10.13 -0.13 -10.86
CA ALA A 509 -9.01 0.78 -11.03
C ALA A 509 -7.66 0.10 -10.73
N ASN A 510 -7.62 -0.89 -9.84
CA ASN A 510 -6.47 -1.80 -9.68
C ASN A 510 -6.18 -2.58 -10.98
N LEU A 511 -7.20 -3.07 -11.69
CA LEU A 511 -7.01 -3.72 -13.00
C LEU A 511 -6.39 -2.76 -14.04
N VAL A 512 -6.80 -1.49 -14.03
CA VAL A 512 -6.20 -0.46 -14.90
C VAL A 512 -4.71 -0.27 -14.59
N ALA A 513 -4.34 -0.22 -13.30
CA ALA A 513 -2.95 -0.12 -12.85
C ALA A 513 -2.12 -1.39 -13.18
N ASN A 514 -2.73 -2.57 -13.08
CA ASN A 514 -2.12 -3.83 -13.51
C ASN A 514 -1.81 -3.82 -15.01
N ALA A 515 -2.75 -3.37 -15.85
CA ALA A 515 -2.52 -3.24 -17.29
C ALA A 515 -1.37 -2.26 -17.59
N THR A 516 -1.26 -1.15 -16.86
CA THR A 516 -0.11 -0.24 -16.97
C THR A 516 1.18 -0.99 -16.67
N THR A 517 1.30 -1.60 -15.50
CA THR A 517 2.52 -2.28 -15.04
C THR A 517 2.91 -3.46 -15.94
N SER A 518 1.94 -4.31 -16.31
CA SER A 518 2.14 -5.46 -17.20
C SER A 518 2.68 -5.03 -18.56
N SER A 519 2.17 -3.94 -19.15
CA SER A 519 2.67 -3.46 -20.44
C SER A 519 4.09 -2.93 -20.38
N ARG A 520 4.49 -2.29 -19.27
CA ARG A 520 5.86 -1.78 -19.07
C ARG A 520 6.85 -2.93 -18.84
N THR A 521 6.45 -3.91 -18.04
CA THR A 521 7.25 -5.11 -17.80
C THR A 521 7.51 -5.85 -19.11
N LEU A 522 6.46 -6.14 -19.87
CA LEU A 522 6.56 -6.83 -21.15
C LEU A 522 7.38 -6.03 -22.17
N TRP A 523 7.20 -4.71 -22.21
CA TRP A 523 7.98 -3.81 -23.06
C TRP A 523 9.47 -3.80 -22.70
N ALA A 524 9.82 -3.68 -21.41
CA ALA A 524 11.20 -3.65 -20.95
C ALA A 524 11.94 -4.96 -21.29
N VAL A 525 11.30 -6.10 -21.04
CA VAL A 525 11.83 -7.43 -21.39
C VAL A 525 11.92 -7.61 -22.92
N SER A 526 10.98 -7.04 -23.68
CA SER A 526 11.02 -7.04 -25.15
C SER A 526 12.15 -6.17 -25.71
N ARG A 527 12.43 -5.02 -25.10
CA ARG A 527 13.43 -4.05 -25.57
C ARG A 527 14.82 -4.68 -25.73
N ASP A 528 15.16 -5.63 -24.87
CA ASP A 528 16.45 -6.33 -24.88
C ASP A 528 16.44 -7.65 -25.66
N GLY A 529 15.33 -8.00 -26.30
CA GLY A 529 15.27 -9.20 -27.13
C GLY A 529 15.01 -10.50 -26.39
N ALA A 530 14.51 -10.48 -25.15
CA ALA A 530 14.22 -11.70 -24.40
C ALA A 530 12.98 -12.46 -24.94
N LEU A 531 12.07 -11.78 -25.64
CA LEU A 531 10.83 -12.37 -26.16
C LEU A 531 10.95 -12.79 -27.65
N PRO A 532 10.15 -13.76 -28.12
CA PRO A 532 9.97 -13.99 -29.55
C PRO A 532 9.27 -12.78 -30.18
N TYR A 533 9.70 -12.37 -31.38
CA TYR A 533 9.23 -11.14 -32.03
C TYR A 533 9.38 -9.87 -31.17
N SER A 534 10.39 -9.85 -30.30
CA SER A 534 10.71 -8.76 -29.37
C SER A 534 10.68 -7.35 -29.98
N GLN A 535 11.14 -7.20 -31.23
CA GLN A 535 11.13 -5.92 -31.95
C GLN A 535 9.71 -5.34 -32.14
N PHE A 536 8.70 -6.20 -32.27
CA PHE A 536 7.31 -5.78 -32.41
C PHE A 536 6.72 -5.35 -31.06
N TRP A 537 6.98 -6.11 -30.00
CA TRP A 537 6.47 -5.86 -28.65
C TRP A 537 7.17 -4.68 -27.95
N GLY A 538 8.45 -4.47 -28.24
CA GLY A 538 9.27 -3.37 -27.69
C GLY A 538 8.98 -2.00 -28.30
N ARG A 539 8.07 -1.89 -29.28
CA ARG A 539 7.77 -0.63 -29.97
C ARG A 539 6.85 0.27 -29.15
N VAL A 540 7.31 1.49 -28.85
CA VAL A 540 6.47 2.55 -28.25
C VAL A 540 5.74 3.31 -29.36
N HIS A 541 4.44 3.52 -29.21
CA HIS A 541 3.64 4.22 -30.21
C HIS A 541 3.89 5.74 -30.16
N SER A 542 4.21 6.38 -31.29
CA SER A 542 4.55 7.81 -31.34
C SER A 542 3.44 8.77 -30.88
N ARG A 543 2.18 8.50 -31.23
CA ARG A 543 1.03 9.31 -30.77
C ARG A 543 0.70 9.13 -29.28
N PHE A 544 0.54 7.89 -28.82
CA PHE A 544 0.08 7.61 -27.45
C PHE A 544 1.22 7.60 -26.41
N GLN A 545 2.46 7.43 -26.88
CA GLN A 545 3.69 7.36 -26.06
C GLN A 545 3.60 6.27 -24.99
N VAL A 546 3.04 5.12 -25.37
CA VAL A 546 2.93 3.89 -24.57
C VAL A 546 3.17 2.67 -25.47
N PRO A 547 3.58 1.51 -24.92
CA PRO A 547 3.80 0.29 -25.68
C PRO A 547 2.47 -0.42 -26.00
N VAL A 548 1.76 0.08 -27.01
CA VAL A 548 0.42 -0.43 -27.40
C VAL A 548 0.46 -1.91 -27.76
N ASN A 549 1.48 -2.37 -28.48
CA ASN A 549 1.59 -3.79 -28.88
C ASN A 549 1.73 -4.71 -27.66
N ALA A 550 2.51 -4.30 -26.66
CA ALA A 550 2.68 -5.04 -25.41
C ALA A 550 1.37 -5.12 -24.61
N LEU A 551 0.63 -4.01 -24.55
CA LEU A 551 -0.65 -3.94 -23.88
C LEU A 551 -1.70 -4.85 -24.55
N LEU A 552 -1.80 -4.82 -25.89
CA LEU A 552 -2.70 -5.68 -26.65
C LEU A 552 -2.34 -7.15 -26.51
N LEU A 553 -1.04 -7.50 -26.54
CA LEU A 553 -0.60 -8.87 -26.32
C LEU A 553 -1.04 -9.38 -24.94
N SER A 554 -0.81 -8.56 -23.91
CA SER A 554 -1.21 -8.88 -22.53
C SER A 554 -2.72 -9.10 -22.46
N ALA A 555 -3.53 -8.18 -23.02
CA ALA A 555 -4.99 -8.28 -23.03
C ALA A 555 -5.50 -9.55 -23.73
N VAL A 556 -4.88 -9.94 -24.85
CA VAL A 556 -5.22 -11.18 -25.58
C VAL A 556 -4.90 -12.42 -24.75
N PHE A 557 -3.70 -12.51 -24.16
CA PHE A 557 -3.35 -13.67 -23.33
C PHE A 557 -4.22 -13.77 -22.08
N ILE A 558 -4.50 -12.65 -21.42
CA ILE A 558 -5.40 -12.62 -20.25
C ILE A 558 -6.82 -13.04 -20.67
N THR A 559 -7.33 -12.58 -21.83
CA THR A 559 -8.62 -13.02 -22.37
C THR A 559 -8.66 -14.53 -22.62
N LEU A 560 -7.66 -15.07 -23.31
CA LEU A 560 -7.57 -16.51 -23.63
C LEU A 560 -7.44 -17.35 -22.36
N TYR A 561 -6.69 -16.88 -21.39
CA TYR A 561 -6.58 -17.50 -20.08
C TYR A 561 -7.95 -17.61 -19.39
N GLY A 562 -8.77 -16.57 -19.47
CA GLY A 562 -10.12 -16.56 -18.91
C GLY A 562 -11.02 -17.69 -19.44
N LEU A 563 -10.75 -18.23 -20.63
CA LEU A 563 -11.52 -19.37 -21.18
C LEU A 563 -11.40 -20.63 -20.32
N ILE A 564 -10.30 -20.79 -19.59
CA ILE A 564 -10.09 -21.93 -18.68
C ILE A 564 -11.17 -21.96 -17.61
N PHE A 565 -11.62 -20.79 -17.14
CA PHE A 565 -12.71 -20.67 -16.17
C PHE A 565 -14.01 -21.32 -16.65
N LEU A 566 -14.30 -21.28 -17.96
CA LEU A 566 -15.50 -21.92 -18.53
C LEU A 566 -15.46 -23.43 -18.34
N GLY A 567 -14.28 -24.03 -18.55
CA GLY A 567 -14.08 -25.48 -18.38
C GLY A 567 -13.97 -25.89 -16.92
N SER A 568 -13.09 -25.24 -16.15
CA SER A 568 -12.83 -25.59 -14.75
C SER A 568 -12.47 -24.36 -13.92
N SER A 569 -13.31 -24.06 -12.92
CA SER A 569 -13.05 -23.05 -11.89
C SER A 569 -11.85 -23.43 -11.02
N THR A 570 -11.62 -24.73 -10.77
CA THR A 570 -10.45 -25.22 -10.02
C THR A 570 -9.16 -24.96 -10.78
N ALA A 571 -9.11 -25.26 -12.09
CA ALA A 571 -7.93 -25.01 -12.91
C ALA A 571 -7.62 -23.51 -12.99
N PHE A 572 -8.66 -22.68 -13.17
CA PHE A 572 -8.51 -21.22 -13.16
C PHE A 572 -7.97 -20.70 -11.81
N SER A 573 -8.51 -21.21 -10.70
CA SER A 573 -8.10 -20.80 -9.34
C SER A 573 -6.66 -21.20 -9.05
N ALA A 574 -6.24 -22.40 -9.46
CA ALA A 574 -4.85 -22.84 -9.35
C ALA A 574 -3.89 -21.93 -10.12
N MET A 575 -4.29 -21.46 -11.30
CA MET A 575 -3.48 -20.53 -12.05
C MET A 575 -3.48 -19.11 -11.45
N VAL A 576 -4.57 -18.67 -10.81
CA VAL A 576 -4.59 -17.42 -10.04
C VAL A 576 -3.65 -17.49 -8.84
N SER A 577 -3.64 -18.59 -8.09
CA SER A 577 -2.70 -18.80 -6.98
C SER A 577 -1.25 -18.87 -7.47
N ALA A 578 -1.01 -19.42 -8.67
CA ALA A 578 0.33 -19.39 -9.28
C ALA A 578 0.83 -17.96 -9.54
N ALA A 579 -0.04 -16.95 -9.71
CA ALA A 579 0.35 -15.55 -9.85
C ALA A 579 1.22 -15.09 -8.66
N ILE A 580 0.83 -15.49 -7.44
CA ILE A 580 1.54 -15.15 -6.21
C ILE A 580 2.96 -15.71 -6.27
N ILE A 581 3.09 -17.00 -6.60
CA ILE A 581 4.39 -17.67 -6.74
C ILE A 581 5.24 -16.96 -7.79
N PHE A 582 4.71 -16.72 -9.00
CA PHE A 582 5.46 -16.08 -10.07
C PHE A 582 5.98 -14.69 -9.70
N LEU A 583 5.12 -13.84 -9.13
CA LEU A 583 5.48 -12.47 -8.73
C LEU A 583 6.43 -12.45 -7.53
N GLN A 584 6.19 -13.24 -6.49
CA GLN A 584 7.03 -13.25 -5.30
C GLN A 584 8.39 -13.90 -5.59
N THR A 585 8.41 -15.01 -6.33
CA THR A 585 9.67 -15.65 -6.72
C THR A 585 10.51 -14.71 -7.59
N SER A 586 9.88 -13.97 -8.52
CA SER A 586 10.62 -13.01 -9.36
C SER A 586 11.23 -11.84 -8.56
N CYS A 587 10.58 -11.44 -7.46
CA CYS A 587 11.10 -10.46 -6.50
C CYS A 587 12.37 -10.94 -5.78
N VAL A 588 12.44 -12.23 -5.40
CA VAL A 588 13.51 -12.75 -4.54
C VAL A 588 14.68 -13.37 -5.28
N ILE A 589 14.56 -13.75 -6.55
CA ILE A 589 15.70 -14.24 -7.36
C ILE A 589 16.92 -13.30 -7.29
N PRO A 590 16.81 -11.99 -7.56
CA PRO A 590 17.97 -11.10 -7.47
C PRO A 590 18.46 -10.92 -6.02
N GLN A 591 17.57 -11.00 -5.02
CA GLN A 591 17.95 -10.95 -3.60
C GLN A 591 18.74 -12.19 -3.18
N ALA A 592 18.36 -13.38 -3.67
CA ALA A 592 19.06 -14.64 -3.43
C ALA A 592 20.46 -14.63 -4.04
N VAL A 593 20.58 -14.16 -5.28
CA VAL A 593 21.88 -14.00 -5.95
C VAL A 593 22.78 -13.01 -5.22
N LEU A 594 22.21 -11.90 -4.72
CA LEU A 594 22.93 -10.94 -3.89
C LEU A 594 23.40 -11.53 -2.56
N LEU A 595 22.55 -12.34 -1.91
CA LEU A 595 22.91 -13.01 -0.66
C LEU A 595 24.08 -13.97 -0.87
N TYR A 596 24.09 -14.70 -1.99
CA TYR A 596 25.17 -15.63 -2.34
C TYR A 596 26.48 -14.94 -2.74
N ARG A 597 26.42 -13.89 -3.58
CA ARG A 597 27.63 -13.21 -4.08
C ARG A 597 28.21 -12.16 -3.15
N GLY A 598 27.44 -11.71 -2.17
CA GLY A 598 27.80 -10.63 -1.27
C GLY A 598 27.37 -9.25 -1.79
N ARG A 599 26.63 -8.51 -0.96
CA ARG A 599 26.04 -7.21 -1.33
C ARG A 599 27.09 -6.15 -1.63
N ASP A 600 28.13 -6.03 -0.81
CA ASP A 600 29.15 -4.98 -0.97
C ASP A 600 30.05 -5.18 -2.19
N ARG A 601 30.10 -6.42 -2.71
CA ARG A 601 30.86 -6.76 -3.92
C ARG A 601 30.11 -6.42 -5.20
N VAL A 602 28.77 -6.53 -5.16
CA VAL A 602 27.92 -6.48 -6.36
C VAL A 602 27.19 -5.14 -6.47
N LEU A 603 26.68 -4.62 -5.35
CA LEU A 603 25.87 -3.41 -5.36
C LEU A 603 26.73 -2.14 -5.39
N PRO A 604 26.41 -1.18 -6.27
CA PRO A 604 27.03 0.13 -6.25
C PRO A 604 26.58 0.96 -5.04
N ILE A 605 27.21 2.13 -4.90
CA ILE A 605 26.70 3.20 -4.03
C ILE A 605 25.29 3.59 -4.51
N ARG A 606 24.39 3.78 -3.55
CA ARG A 606 22.94 3.94 -3.76
C ARG A 606 22.36 4.81 -2.67
N TYR A 607 21.24 5.47 -2.96
CA TYR A 607 20.58 6.38 -2.02
C TYR A 607 19.89 5.64 -0.87
N PHE A 608 19.25 4.51 -1.18
CA PHE A 608 18.63 3.65 -0.19
C PHE A 608 19.46 2.40 0.01
N SER A 609 20.18 2.35 1.14
CA SER A 609 21.01 1.22 1.54
C SER A 609 20.51 0.64 2.86
N LEU A 610 20.35 -0.68 2.90
CA LEU A 610 20.01 -1.42 4.12
C LEU A 610 21.22 -1.61 5.05
N GLY A 611 22.42 -1.19 4.61
CA GLY A 611 23.67 -1.31 5.37
C GLY A 611 23.91 -2.74 5.85
N LYS A 612 24.28 -2.89 7.13
CA LYS A 612 24.55 -4.19 7.77
C LYS A 612 23.34 -5.14 7.82
N TYR A 613 22.11 -4.62 7.78
CA TYR A 613 20.90 -5.44 7.91
C TYR A 613 20.46 -6.11 6.61
N GLY A 614 20.97 -5.67 5.45
CA GLY A 614 20.42 -6.16 4.18
C GLY A 614 20.76 -7.62 3.86
N ALA A 615 21.82 -8.21 4.44
CA ALA A 615 22.04 -9.66 4.31
C ALA A 615 20.96 -10.46 5.06
N ALA A 616 20.60 -10.03 6.28
CA ALA A 616 19.52 -10.63 7.04
C ALA A 616 18.16 -10.44 6.35
N ILE A 617 17.88 -9.25 5.82
CA ILE A 617 16.66 -8.96 5.06
C ILE A 617 16.57 -9.88 3.84
N ASN A 618 17.59 -9.94 2.99
CA ASN A 618 17.57 -10.82 1.81
C ASN A 618 17.42 -12.30 2.20
N GLY A 619 18.07 -12.75 3.27
CA GLY A 619 17.93 -14.13 3.78
C GLY A 619 16.50 -14.45 4.24
N ILE A 620 15.89 -13.55 5.01
CA ILE A 620 14.50 -13.69 5.47
C ILE A 620 13.54 -13.67 4.28
N SER A 621 13.73 -12.76 3.32
CA SER A 621 12.90 -12.67 2.10
C SER A 621 12.91 -13.97 1.31
N VAL A 622 14.09 -14.55 1.08
CA VAL A 622 14.23 -15.80 0.32
C VAL A 622 13.58 -16.96 1.09
N ALA A 623 13.85 -17.10 2.39
CA ALA A 623 13.26 -18.15 3.20
C ALA A 623 11.72 -18.05 3.24
N TRP A 624 11.19 -16.82 3.34
CA TRP A 624 9.76 -16.56 3.36
C TRP A 624 9.07 -16.95 2.05
N VAL A 625 9.63 -16.52 0.90
CA VAL A 625 9.02 -16.84 -0.39
C VAL A 625 9.10 -18.34 -0.70
N VAL A 626 10.23 -19.00 -0.40
CA VAL A 626 10.33 -20.46 -0.55
C VAL A 626 9.30 -21.19 0.32
N PHE A 627 9.09 -20.71 1.56
CA PHE A 627 8.04 -21.25 2.42
C PHE A 627 6.64 -21.06 1.82
N LEU A 628 6.32 -19.88 1.28
CA LEU A 628 5.04 -19.61 0.64
C LEU A 628 4.82 -20.46 -0.61
N ASP A 629 5.84 -20.61 -1.46
CA ASP A 629 5.74 -21.42 -2.68
C ASP A 629 5.38 -22.88 -2.36
N ILE A 630 5.99 -23.43 -1.30
CA ILE A 630 5.66 -24.77 -0.79
C ILE A 630 4.25 -24.78 -0.20
N LEU A 631 3.88 -23.77 0.59
CA LEU A 631 2.57 -23.68 1.24
C LEU A 631 1.42 -23.65 0.23
N TYR A 632 1.52 -22.89 -0.86
CA TYR A 632 0.49 -22.81 -1.89
C TYR A 632 0.31 -24.11 -2.69
N CYS A 633 1.25 -25.06 -2.61
CA CYS A 633 1.10 -26.37 -3.22
C CYS A 633 0.15 -27.29 -2.41
N PHE A 634 -0.19 -26.94 -1.18
CA PHE A 634 -1.13 -27.70 -0.36
C PHE A 634 -2.59 -27.28 -0.64
N PRO A 635 -3.56 -28.22 -0.52
CA PRO A 635 -4.98 -27.91 -0.62
C PRO A 635 -5.47 -27.14 0.61
N THR A 636 -6.45 -26.27 0.40
CA THR A 636 -7.05 -25.44 1.46
C THR A 636 -8.03 -26.20 2.35
N THR A 637 -8.58 -27.33 1.86
CA THR A 637 -9.57 -28.15 2.58
C THR A 637 -9.30 -29.65 2.43
N MET A 638 -9.73 -30.41 3.43
CA MET A 638 -9.65 -31.86 3.53
C MET A 638 -11.05 -32.46 3.74
N PRO A 639 -11.33 -33.68 3.23
CA PRO A 639 -10.46 -34.52 2.42
C PRO A 639 -10.23 -33.96 1.00
N VAL A 640 -9.10 -34.33 0.39
CA VAL A 640 -8.76 -33.86 -0.97
C VAL A 640 -9.64 -34.57 -2.00
N THR A 641 -10.28 -33.78 -2.85
CA THR A 641 -11.03 -34.18 -4.04
C THR A 641 -10.36 -33.59 -5.28
N PRO A 642 -10.66 -34.11 -6.48
CA PRO A 642 -10.18 -33.50 -7.72
C PRO A 642 -10.59 -32.03 -7.90
N GLU A 643 -11.64 -31.58 -7.20
CA GLU A 643 -12.19 -30.22 -7.29
C GLU A 643 -11.56 -29.23 -6.31
N ASN A 644 -11.03 -29.69 -5.16
CA ASN A 644 -10.38 -28.83 -4.15
C ASN A 644 -8.84 -28.95 -4.11
N MET A 645 -8.26 -29.87 -4.89
CA MET A 645 -6.80 -30.03 -4.97
C MET A 645 -6.13 -28.75 -5.49
N SER A 646 -5.04 -28.33 -4.85
CA SER A 646 -4.19 -27.25 -5.34
C SER A 646 -3.34 -27.75 -6.52
N TYR A 647 -3.78 -27.48 -7.76
CA TYR A 647 -3.00 -27.76 -8.98
C TYR A 647 -1.91 -26.72 -9.24
N VAL A 648 -1.59 -25.87 -8.26
CA VAL A 648 -0.62 -24.76 -8.39
C VAL A 648 0.76 -25.27 -8.77
N SER A 649 1.21 -26.37 -8.15
CA SER A 649 2.50 -27.00 -8.46
C SER A 649 2.60 -27.42 -9.92
N VAL A 650 1.54 -28.05 -10.46
CA VAL A 650 1.48 -28.48 -11.87
C VAL A 650 1.54 -27.28 -12.81
N VAL A 651 0.77 -26.24 -12.53
CA VAL A 651 0.76 -25.00 -13.33
C VAL A 651 2.13 -24.33 -13.31
N PHE A 652 2.71 -24.14 -12.12
CA PHE A 652 4.00 -23.49 -11.95
C PHE A 652 5.09 -24.26 -12.69
N THR A 653 5.20 -25.57 -12.45
CA THR A 653 6.22 -26.42 -13.07
C THR A 653 6.04 -26.48 -14.58
N GLY A 654 4.79 -26.55 -15.07
CA GLY A 654 4.49 -26.56 -16.51
C GLY A 654 4.88 -25.25 -17.21
N LEU A 655 4.54 -24.10 -16.63
CA LEU A 655 4.88 -22.79 -17.19
C LEU A 655 6.39 -22.51 -17.12
N VAL A 656 7.07 -22.87 -16.02
CA VAL A 656 8.52 -22.76 -15.91
C VAL A 656 9.23 -23.70 -16.90
N ALA A 657 8.79 -24.94 -17.02
CA ALA A 657 9.33 -25.88 -18.01
C ALA A 657 9.15 -25.36 -19.45
N PHE A 658 8.00 -24.75 -19.74
CA PHE A 658 7.76 -24.08 -21.02
C PHE A 658 8.74 -22.93 -21.27
N VAL A 659 8.98 -22.06 -20.28
CA VAL A 659 9.97 -20.97 -20.38
C VAL A 659 11.39 -21.52 -20.57
N ILE A 660 11.77 -22.58 -19.87
CA ILE A 660 13.07 -23.25 -20.05
C ILE A 660 13.19 -23.86 -21.45
N ALA A 661 12.13 -24.50 -21.96
CA ALA A 661 12.11 -25.01 -23.33
C ALA A 661 12.27 -23.89 -24.36
N LEU A 662 11.61 -22.73 -24.15
CA LEU A 662 11.78 -21.55 -24.99
C LEU A 662 13.22 -21.01 -24.95
N TRP A 663 13.89 -21.04 -23.80
CA TRP A 663 15.29 -20.66 -23.70
C TRP A 663 16.18 -21.48 -24.63
N PHE A 664 16.10 -22.81 -24.53
CA PHE A 664 16.94 -23.72 -25.31
C PHE A 664 16.63 -23.69 -26.80
N THR A 665 15.38 -23.42 -27.19
CA THR A 665 14.97 -23.41 -28.60
C THR A 665 15.17 -22.07 -29.28
N THR A 666 15.06 -20.95 -28.57
CA THR A 666 15.03 -19.62 -29.22
C THR A 666 16.11 -18.63 -28.79
N LYS A 667 16.67 -18.74 -27.57
CA LYS A 667 17.53 -17.67 -27.00
C LYS A 667 18.91 -18.11 -26.55
N LYS A 668 19.14 -19.40 -26.29
CA LYS A 668 20.46 -19.91 -25.92
C LYS A 668 21.49 -19.56 -27.00
N GLY A 669 22.53 -18.83 -26.63
CA GLY A 669 23.60 -18.37 -27.53
C GLY A 669 23.29 -17.12 -28.35
N SER A 670 22.02 -16.68 -28.42
CA SER A 670 21.61 -15.45 -29.12
C SER A 670 21.33 -14.30 -28.14
N PHE A 671 20.77 -14.58 -26.97
CA PHE A 671 20.45 -13.57 -25.97
C PHE A 671 21.66 -13.28 -25.07
N THR A 672 22.17 -12.05 -25.18
CA THR A 672 23.29 -11.54 -24.39
C THR A 672 22.85 -10.65 -23.23
N GLY A 673 21.56 -10.27 -23.20
CA GLY A 673 20.97 -9.38 -22.19
C GLY A 673 21.14 -7.89 -22.50
N PRO A 674 20.83 -7.02 -21.52
CA PRO A 674 21.02 -5.58 -21.60
C PRO A 674 22.44 -5.19 -22.05
N GLN A 675 22.54 -4.23 -22.98
CA GLN A 675 23.82 -3.70 -23.47
C GLN A 675 24.26 -2.51 -22.61
N ILE A 676 25.03 -2.77 -21.55
CA ILE A 676 25.34 -1.77 -20.52
C ILE A 676 26.77 -1.25 -20.67
N ASN A 677 26.95 0.07 -20.62
CA ASN A 677 28.28 0.69 -20.50
C ASN A 677 28.65 0.84 -19.01
N LEU A 678 29.26 -0.21 -18.45
CA LEU A 678 29.58 -0.28 -17.03
C LEU A 678 30.55 0.83 -16.57
N ASP A 679 31.50 1.21 -17.42
CA ASP A 679 32.49 2.24 -17.10
C ASP A 679 31.83 3.61 -16.99
N LEU A 680 30.96 3.94 -17.95
CA LEU A 680 30.19 5.18 -17.92
C LEU A 680 29.22 5.21 -16.73
N LEU A 681 28.56 4.09 -16.44
CA LEU A 681 27.63 3.95 -15.31
C LEU A 681 28.36 4.18 -13.97
N ASN A 682 29.56 3.61 -13.82
CA ASN A 682 30.37 3.79 -12.61
C ASN A 682 30.92 5.22 -12.51
N ALA A 683 31.38 5.82 -13.61
CA ALA A 683 31.89 7.19 -13.63
C ALA A 683 30.80 8.21 -13.24
N ARG A 684 29.57 8.05 -13.77
CA ARG A 684 28.44 8.92 -13.45
C ARG A 684 28.03 8.83 -11.99
N ARG A 685 27.99 7.61 -11.44
CA ARG A 685 27.69 7.40 -10.02
C ARG A 685 28.75 8.04 -9.12
N MET A 686 30.03 7.91 -9.45
CA MET A 686 31.11 8.57 -8.71
C MET A 686 30.96 10.10 -8.72
N ALA A 687 30.58 10.69 -9.86
CA ALA A 687 30.32 12.13 -9.94
C ALA A 687 29.10 12.57 -9.11
N ALA A 688 28.05 11.74 -9.05
CA ALA A 688 26.87 11.99 -8.20
C ALA A 688 27.20 11.91 -6.70
N VAL A 689 28.15 11.04 -6.31
CA VAL A 689 28.63 10.97 -4.91
C VAL A 689 29.48 12.18 -4.55
N GLN A 690 30.38 12.61 -5.44
CA GLN A 690 31.25 13.78 -5.19
C GLN A 690 30.45 15.09 -5.05
N THR A 691 29.35 15.23 -5.79
CA THR A 691 28.44 16.39 -5.66
C THR A 691 27.69 16.40 -4.31
N LEU A 692 27.39 15.24 -3.74
CA LEU A 692 26.81 15.11 -2.39
C LEU A 692 27.84 15.34 -1.27
N GLU A 693 29.10 14.98 -1.50
CA GLU A 693 30.20 15.22 -0.55
C GLU A 693 30.62 16.70 -0.52
N GLY A 694 30.56 17.41 -1.66
CA GLY A 694 30.87 18.83 -1.74
C GLY A 694 29.90 19.76 -0.98
N THR A 695 28.79 19.25 -0.46
CA THR A 695 27.82 19.99 0.36
C THR A 695 27.90 19.68 1.86
N ARG A 696 28.81 18.78 2.30
CA ARG A 696 29.12 18.56 3.72
C ARG A 696 30.54 19.06 4.01
N PRO A 697 30.78 19.76 5.14
CA PRO A 697 32.14 20.14 5.51
C PRO A 697 32.99 18.87 5.65
N THR A 698 34.05 18.84 4.87
CA THR A 698 34.97 17.72 4.69
C THR A 698 35.82 17.51 5.93
N THR A 699 35.49 16.49 6.72
CA THR A 699 36.41 15.90 7.69
C THR A 699 35.88 14.51 8.04
N GLU A 700 36.29 13.47 7.29
CA GLU A 700 36.59 12.11 7.84
C GLU A 700 36.76 10.98 6.80
N TYR A 701 36.41 11.12 5.52
CA TYR A 701 36.43 9.95 4.61
C TYR A 701 37.70 9.74 3.77
N HIS A 702 38.68 10.65 3.80
CA HIS A 702 39.92 10.50 3.02
C HIS A 702 40.94 9.49 3.59
N ALA A 703 40.68 8.88 4.75
CA ALA A 703 41.65 8.00 5.40
C ALA A 703 41.64 6.52 4.95
N LEU A 704 40.66 6.07 4.16
CA LEU A 704 40.47 4.63 3.87
C LEU A 704 40.69 4.21 2.41
N ARG A 705 41.14 5.11 1.52
CA ARG A 705 41.35 4.78 0.10
C ARG A 705 42.80 4.91 -0.39
N SER A 706 43.72 5.30 0.49
CA SER A 706 45.14 5.46 0.16
C SER A 706 46.02 4.26 0.58
N SER A 707 45.48 3.23 1.24
CA SER A 707 46.28 2.09 1.71
C SER A 707 46.35 0.88 0.76
N ASP A 708 45.42 0.76 -0.20
CA ASP A 708 45.23 -0.51 -0.93
C ASP A 708 45.59 -0.43 -2.43
N ILE A 709 46.31 0.60 -2.86
CA ILE A 709 46.85 0.72 -4.22
C ILE A 709 48.38 0.86 -4.17
N VAL A 710 49.08 -0.08 -3.53
CA VAL A 710 50.46 -0.46 -3.84
C VAL A 710 50.69 -1.90 -3.34
N LYS A 711 51.24 -2.76 -4.22
CA LYS A 711 51.56 -4.21 -4.09
C LYS A 711 50.39 -5.12 -4.53
N GLU A 712 50.53 -6.02 -5.50
CA GLU A 712 51.69 -6.80 -5.96
C GLU A 712 51.72 -6.96 -7.49
N ASP A 713 52.96 -7.06 -8.00
CA ASP A 713 53.36 -7.67 -9.27
C ASP A 713 53.13 -9.19 -9.29
#